data_AF-A0A1G1QBD3-F1
#
_entry.id   AF-A0A1G1QBD3-F1
#
_cell.length_a   1.000
_cell.length_b   1.000
_cell.length_c   1.000
_cell.angle_alpha   90.00
_cell.angle_beta   90.00
_cell.angle_gamma   90.00
#
_symmetry.space_group_name_H-M   'P 1'
#
loop_
_entity.id
_entity.type
_entity.pdbx_description
1 polymer ?
#
loop_
_entity_poly.entity_id
_entity_poly.type
_entity_poly.pdbx_seq_one_letter_code
_entity_poly.pdbx_strand_id
1 'polypeptide(L)'
;MAGKIKLNKQEQYNLLADLMRYIPDVIYFKDRSGRLLLVNETHARGLGLKPQEVAGKTDFDIFPKQRALAMAKDDQHVMTTGKAVIDKIERSTRADGVDNYVSTTKIPRYDEKGSIIGLIGITRDITRRMRYEQSKRKTQGLEKKLEALEELSRLKSEFISIVSHELRTPLAIIKEAVMLLLDEIAGGLNEKQKHILQKAKDNIQRLKGIIEELLDISRIESGKLKLHYSLVNLNDLLKESADFFKKLAAEKSVGLTYVLPQEEVNLLLDSDKIHRVITNLLSNAIKFTEEYGSIKAELKIFHDRVRLGVTDSGIGIAGEDLPKLFNKFSQVSKISSIERKGLGLGLSIARELVEAQGGEIWAESKLGVGSKFYFTLPRLPGLENLDKATRDRLKALLSRGRTLYFIQLNIINYKEFSKSLNSQAKELFSALAFSADKTLRAYFSKVKEKTQIVLAARRYGQCGFILPGVSEKAAELASRMILRKLRIILAAKKIKNVFINMGALYPEREDFVSQAAVRQSFEANLRVRKICIGRQTRKFQRLAYKVDIQLVLPSARRISASTIDLSSGGLSFYSPEALKTDAHIEVVMRFPREKEPLFVNGRIAWIKQIRQGESQYKIGLEFINLDALKARIISRSIGKYIRPRKICPVGK
;
A
#
# COMPACT_ATOMS: atom_id res chain seq x y z
N MET A 1 16.58 67.50 36.78
CA MET A 1 17.89 67.53 36.07
C MET A 1 18.60 66.21 36.33
N ALA A 2 18.75 65.35 35.33
CA ALA A 2 19.52 64.11 35.48
C ALA A 2 21.01 64.45 35.44
N GLY A 3 21.72 64.21 36.54
CA GLY A 3 23.17 64.42 36.64
C GLY A 3 23.90 63.52 35.63
N LYS A 4 24.80 64.10 34.84
CA LYS A 4 25.66 63.33 33.93
C LYS A 4 26.58 62.44 34.76
N ILE A 5 26.40 61.12 34.65
CA ILE A 5 27.33 60.13 35.19
C ILE A 5 28.68 60.33 34.47
N LYS A 6 29.70 60.77 35.20
CA LYS A 6 31.10 60.82 34.71
C LYS A 6 31.82 59.58 35.24
N LEU A 7 32.00 58.59 34.38
CA LEU A 7 32.84 57.43 34.68
C LEU A 7 34.31 57.82 34.60
N ASN A 8 35.09 57.42 35.61
CA ASN A 8 36.55 57.54 35.55
C ASN A 8 37.16 56.47 34.62
N LYS A 9 38.45 56.62 34.27
CA LYS A 9 39.13 55.70 33.34
C LYS A 9 39.09 54.23 33.80
N GLN A 10 39.16 53.99 35.11
CA GLN A 10 39.15 52.63 35.66
C GLN A 10 37.77 51.98 35.53
N GLU A 11 36.71 52.74 35.81
CA GLU A 11 35.33 52.26 35.66
C GLU A 11 35.01 51.96 34.19
N GLN A 12 35.45 52.81 33.25
CA GLN A 12 35.30 52.55 31.82
C GLN A 12 36.05 51.29 31.37
N TYR A 13 37.26 51.05 31.89
CA TYR A 13 38.03 49.85 31.61
C TYR A 13 37.34 48.59 32.14
N ASN A 14 36.81 48.63 33.37
CA ASN A 14 36.11 47.50 33.96
C ASN A 14 34.85 47.13 33.15
N LEU A 15 34.08 48.11 32.68
CA LEU A 15 32.91 47.86 31.82
C LEU A 15 33.29 47.20 30.49
N LEU A 16 34.41 47.61 29.87
CA LEU A 16 34.92 46.99 28.65
C LEU A 16 35.46 45.56 28.90
N ALA A 17 36.09 45.33 30.05
CA ALA A 17 36.55 44.01 30.45
C ALA A 17 35.37 43.04 30.68
N ASP A 18 34.30 43.50 31.31
CA ASP A 18 33.08 42.72 31.49
C ASP A 18 32.41 42.36 30.16
N LEU A 19 32.36 43.31 29.21
CA LEU A 19 31.90 43.05 27.84
C LEU A 19 32.73 41.92 27.18
N MET A 20 34.06 42.02 27.25
CA MET A 20 34.97 41.00 26.71
C MET A 20 34.84 39.65 27.42
N ARG A 21 34.41 39.63 28.68
CA ARG A 21 34.28 38.40 29.45
C ARG A 21 32.98 37.64 29.20
N TYR A 22 31.85 38.36 29.13
CA TYR A 22 30.52 37.74 29.19
C TYR A 22 29.79 37.68 27.85
N ILE A 23 30.22 38.41 26.82
CA ILE A 23 29.54 38.37 25.53
C ILE A 23 29.69 36.99 24.85
N PRO A 24 28.60 36.39 24.34
CA PRO A 24 28.64 35.07 23.70
C PRO A 24 29.21 35.10 22.27
N ASP A 25 29.50 36.29 21.74
CA ASP A 25 30.16 36.45 20.44
C ASP A 25 31.67 36.34 20.61
N VAL A 26 32.34 35.83 19.58
CA VAL A 26 33.81 35.79 19.51
C VAL A 26 34.30 37.17 19.14
N ILE A 27 35.18 37.75 19.96
CA ILE A 27 35.83 39.04 19.67
C ILE A 27 37.34 38.84 19.68
N TYR A 28 38.01 39.39 18.67
CA TYR A 28 39.46 39.37 18.56
C TYR A 28 40.03 40.64 17.95
N PHE A 29 41.28 40.93 18.30
CA PHE A 29 42.06 42.05 17.82
C PHE A 29 43.31 41.51 17.16
N LYS A 30 43.67 42.04 16.00
CA LYS A 30 44.92 41.69 15.30
C LYS A 30 45.74 42.91 14.96
N ASP A 31 47.06 42.72 14.87
CA ASP A 31 47.98 43.70 14.30
C ASP A 31 48.02 43.63 12.76
N ARG A 32 48.81 44.52 12.15
CA ARG A 32 49.04 44.54 10.69
C ARG A 32 49.60 43.23 10.11
N SER A 33 50.30 42.43 10.91
CA SER A 33 50.87 41.16 10.49
C SER A 33 49.89 39.99 10.66
N GLY A 34 48.66 40.27 11.11
CA GLY A 34 47.63 39.25 11.36
C GLY A 34 47.83 38.47 12.66
N ARG A 35 48.72 38.92 13.55
CA ARG A 35 48.92 38.31 14.87
C ARG A 35 47.82 38.76 15.83
N LEU A 36 47.28 37.83 16.59
CA LEU A 36 46.27 38.08 17.61
C LEU A 36 46.89 38.86 18.77
N LEU A 37 46.35 40.04 19.05
CA LEU A 37 46.77 40.90 20.16
C LEU A 37 45.96 40.58 21.42
N LEU A 38 44.66 40.42 21.24
CA LEU A 38 43.72 40.19 22.33
C LEU A 38 42.54 39.39 21.79
N VAL A 39 42.05 38.46 22.59
CA VAL A 39 40.82 37.73 22.33
C VAL A 39 39.95 37.74 23.59
N ASN A 40 38.65 37.61 23.39
CA ASN A 40 37.69 37.53 24.47
C ASN A 40 37.59 36.10 25.02
N GLU A 41 36.99 35.94 26.21
CA GLU A 41 36.91 34.63 26.89
C GLU A 41 36.16 33.58 26.06
N THR A 42 35.14 34.00 25.32
CA THR A 42 34.37 33.12 24.43
C THR A 42 35.23 32.57 23.29
N HIS A 43 36.07 33.40 22.67
CA HIS A 43 36.96 32.96 21.61
C HIS A 43 38.03 32.00 22.15
N ALA A 44 38.71 32.36 23.24
CA ALA A 44 39.73 31.52 23.86
C ALA A 44 39.18 30.13 24.23
N ARG A 45 38.00 30.09 24.88
CA ARG A 45 37.30 28.85 25.21
C ARG A 45 36.93 28.03 23.97
N GLY A 46 36.49 28.67 22.90
CA GLY A 46 36.18 28.01 21.63
C GLY A 46 37.41 27.37 20.96
N LEU A 47 38.60 27.89 21.26
CA LEU A 47 39.88 27.34 20.81
C LEU A 47 40.48 26.31 21.79
N GLY A 48 39.89 26.13 22.97
CA GLY A 48 40.44 25.29 24.03
C GLY A 48 41.70 25.89 24.68
N LEU A 49 41.89 27.21 24.60
CA LEU A 49 43.06 27.93 25.12
C LEU A 49 42.63 28.97 26.18
N LYS A 50 43.58 29.46 26.96
CA LYS A 50 43.42 30.66 27.79
C LYS A 50 43.70 31.92 26.95
N PRO A 51 43.06 33.07 27.23
CA PRO A 51 43.28 34.29 26.45
C PRO A 51 44.76 34.71 26.32
N GLN A 52 45.55 34.49 27.38
CA GLN A 52 46.99 34.81 27.40
C GLN A 52 47.81 33.93 26.44
N GLU A 53 47.36 32.71 26.14
CA GLU A 53 48.04 31.74 25.27
C GLU A 53 47.80 32.01 23.78
N VAL A 54 46.87 32.91 23.47
CA VAL A 54 46.46 33.26 22.10
C VAL A 54 47.25 34.47 21.57
N ALA A 55 47.73 35.32 22.47
CA ALA A 55 48.51 36.51 22.09
C ALA A 55 49.77 36.13 21.30
N GLY A 56 50.00 36.80 20.17
CA GLY A 56 51.15 36.60 19.28
C GLY A 56 50.98 35.52 18.20
N LYS A 57 49.98 34.65 18.32
CA LYS A 57 49.64 33.61 17.33
C LYS A 57 48.89 34.18 16.13
N THR A 58 48.99 33.51 14.99
CA THR A 58 48.23 33.80 13.77
C THR A 58 47.11 32.77 13.57
N ASP A 59 46.18 33.03 12.65
CA ASP A 59 45.15 32.05 12.30
C ASP A 59 45.75 30.73 11.77
N PHE A 60 46.95 30.78 11.16
CA PHE A 60 47.64 29.61 10.64
C PHE A 60 48.17 28.69 11.76
N ASP A 61 48.41 29.24 12.95
CA ASP A 61 48.86 28.48 14.12
C ASP A 61 47.70 27.76 14.82
N ILE A 62 46.45 28.14 14.49
CA ILE A 62 45.24 27.76 15.23
C ILE A 62 44.26 26.96 14.37
N PHE A 63 44.10 27.33 13.09
CA PHE A 63 43.10 26.76 12.20
C PHE A 63 43.73 26.00 11.02
N PRO A 64 42.99 25.05 10.41
CA PRO A 64 43.43 24.41 9.17
C PRO A 64 43.78 25.41 8.08
N LYS A 65 44.84 25.12 7.30
CA LYS A 65 45.41 26.01 6.28
C LYS A 65 44.36 26.66 5.36
N GLN A 66 43.37 25.90 4.90
CA GLN A 66 42.33 26.42 4.00
C GLN A 66 41.46 27.50 4.66
N ARG A 67 41.12 27.33 5.94
CA ARG A 67 40.34 28.31 6.71
C ARG A 67 41.19 29.52 7.06
N ALA A 68 42.43 29.31 7.50
CA ALA A 68 43.36 30.40 7.79
C ALA A 68 43.62 31.28 6.56
N LEU A 69 43.76 30.69 5.37
CA LEU A 69 43.89 31.43 4.11
C LEU A 69 42.67 32.30 3.80
N ALA A 70 41.45 31.77 3.98
CA ALA A 70 40.23 32.54 3.76
C ALA A 70 40.12 33.72 4.75
N MET A 71 40.45 33.47 6.03
CA MET A 71 40.45 34.51 7.07
C MET A 71 41.51 35.57 6.79
N ALA A 72 42.72 35.17 6.39
CA ALA A 72 43.81 36.07 6.05
C ALA A 72 43.49 36.94 4.82
N LYS A 73 42.77 36.40 3.83
CA LYS A 73 42.34 37.18 2.67
C LYS A 73 41.37 38.31 3.06
N ASP A 74 40.39 38.00 3.90
CA ASP A 74 39.46 39.00 4.42
C ASP A 74 40.18 40.02 5.32
N ASP A 75 41.10 39.56 6.17
CA ASP A 75 41.92 40.43 7.02
C ASP A 75 42.76 41.37 6.15
N GLN A 76 43.43 40.84 5.13
CA GLN A 76 44.23 41.63 4.20
C GLN A 76 43.36 42.64 3.44
N HIS A 77 42.17 42.26 2.99
CA HIS A 77 41.23 43.19 2.35
C HIS A 77 40.89 44.37 3.27
N VAL A 78 40.55 44.11 4.54
CA VAL A 78 40.27 45.16 5.53
C VAL A 78 41.50 46.03 5.76
N MET A 79 42.68 45.41 5.89
CA MET A 79 43.94 46.08 6.20
C MET A 79 44.47 46.94 5.04
N THR A 80 44.27 46.53 3.79
CA THR A 80 44.76 47.27 2.61
C THR A 80 43.77 48.31 2.11
N THR A 81 42.47 48.06 2.23
CA THR A 81 41.43 48.95 1.66
C THR A 81 40.77 49.87 2.69
N GLY A 82 40.87 49.56 3.98
CA GLY A 82 40.13 50.25 5.04
C GLY A 82 38.62 49.99 5.01
N LYS A 83 38.12 49.10 4.14
CA LYS A 83 36.69 48.77 4.06
C LYS A 83 36.36 47.60 5.00
N ALA A 84 35.32 47.78 5.80
CA ALA A 84 34.83 46.75 6.70
C ALA A 84 34.16 45.59 5.93
N VAL A 85 34.35 44.36 6.44
CA VAL A 85 33.52 43.21 6.08
C VAL A 85 32.42 43.13 7.12
N ILE A 86 31.14 43.16 6.72
CA ILE A 86 30.00 43.22 7.65
C ILE A 86 29.10 42.02 7.41
N ASP A 87 28.71 41.34 8.49
CA ASP A 87 27.72 40.24 8.52
C ASP A 87 27.94 39.17 7.44
N LYS A 88 29.21 38.86 7.15
CA LYS A 88 29.54 37.83 6.19
C LYS A 88 29.16 36.48 6.78
N ILE A 89 28.16 35.83 6.18
CA ILE A 89 27.71 34.51 6.59
C ILE A 89 28.63 33.45 5.98
N GLU A 90 29.23 32.65 6.85
CA GLU A 90 30.16 31.58 6.45
C GLU A 90 29.76 30.26 7.09
N ARG A 91 30.07 29.16 6.39
CA ARG A 91 30.06 27.83 6.99
C ARG A 91 31.41 27.59 7.62
N SER A 92 31.39 27.24 8.89
CA SER A 92 32.56 26.85 9.67
C SER A 92 32.32 25.44 10.21
N THR A 93 33.39 24.74 10.52
CA THR A 93 33.33 23.50 11.31
C THR A 93 33.95 23.82 12.66
N ARG A 94 33.23 23.49 13.74
CA ARG A 94 33.71 23.65 15.11
C ARG A 94 34.83 22.65 15.42
N ALA A 95 35.57 22.89 16.50
CA ALA A 95 36.63 21.98 16.96
C ALA A 95 36.12 20.56 17.30
N ASP A 96 34.82 20.40 17.57
CA ASP A 96 34.13 19.12 17.79
C ASP A 96 33.72 18.39 16.48
N GLY A 97 34.06 18.97 15.31
CA GLY A 97 33.72 18.40 14.00
C GLY A 97 32.32 18.73 13.49
N VAL A 98 31.52 19.54 14.21
CA VAL A 98 30.15 19.89 13.80
C VAL A 98 30.14 21.14 12.93
N ASP A 99 29.51 21.03 11.76
CA ASP A 99 29.27 22.17 10.86
C ASP A 99 28.31 23.20 11.50
N ASN A 100 28.76 24.45 11.53
CA ASN A 100 28.07 25.60 12.08
C ASN A 100 28.04 26.77 11.06
N TYR A 101 27.08 27.67 11.23
CA TYR A 101 27.00 28.91 10.48
C TYR A 101 27.41 30.05 11.39
N VAL A 102 28.28 30.92 10.90
CA VAL A 102 28.74 32.11 11.62
C VAL A 102 28.49 33.37 10.79
N SER A 103 28.20 34.47 11.47
CA SER A 103 28.18 35.82 10.89
C SER A 103 29.41 36.56 11.40
N THR A 104 30.31 36.94 10.50
CA THR A 104 31.57 37.59 10.85
C THR A 104 31.62 39.02 10.33
N THR A 105 31.97 39.94 11.23
CA THR A 105 32.21 41.35 10.94
C THR A 105 33.65 41.68 11.30
N LYS A 106 34.39 42.32 10.38
CA LYS A 106 35.78 42.75 10.55
C LYS A 106 35.89 44.23 10.20
N ILE A 107 36.42 45.02 11.13
CA ILE A 107 36.58 46.46 11.00
C ILE A 107 38.05 46.87 11.19
N PRO A 108 38.56 47.83 10.43
CA PRO A 108 39.93 48.30 10.59
C PRO A 108 40.11 49.08 11.90
N ARG A 109 41.31 49.01 12.47
CA ARG A 109 41.76 49.84 13.60
C ARG A 109 42.73 50.89 13.11
N TYR A 110 42.58 52.10 13.62
CA TYR A 110 43.42 53.24 13.27
C TYR A 110 44.24 53.71 14.46
N ASP A 111 45.43 54.26 14.21
CA ASP A 111 46.14 55.09 15.18
C ASP A 111 45.63 56.54 15.16
N GLU A 112 46.20 57.38 16.02
CA GLU A 112 45.87 58.82 16.10
C GLU A 112 46.20 59.59 14.82
N LYS A 113 47.07 59.05 13.95
CA LYS A 113 47.45 59.63 12.66
C LYS A 113 46.57 59.12 11.50
N GLY A 114 45.53 58.34 11.79
CA GLY A 114 44.60 57.79 10.79
C GLY A 114 45.17 56.63 9.97
N SER A 115 46.32 56.07 10.35
CA SER A 115 46.91 54.91 9.68
C SER A 115 46.29 53.62 10.23
N ILE A 116 45.95 52.67 9.34
CA ILE A 116 45.42 51.36 9.75
C ILE A 116 46.51 50.61 10.51
N ILE A 117 46.33 50.29 11.79
CA ILE A 117 47.30 49.55 12.62
C ILE A 117 46.91 48.10 12.91
N GLY A 118 45.70 47.71 12.52
CA GLY A 118 45.17 46.40 12.83
C GLY A 118 43.71 46.23 12.43
N LEU A 119 43.05 45.22 12.98
CA LEU A 119 41.60 45.05 12.86
C LEU A 119 40.96 44.54 14.15
N ILE A 120 39.63 44.69 14.22
CA ILE A 120 38.76 44.06 15.20
C ILE A 120 37.84 43.11 14.43
N GLY A 121 37.74 41.87 14.88
CA GLY A 121 36.80 40.90 14.37
C GLY A 121 35.78 40.52 15.43
N ILE A 122 34.52 40.46 15.03
CA ILE A 122 33.40 39.93 15.82
C ILE A 122 32.78 38.79 15.02
N THR A 123 32.56 37.65 15.65
CA THR A 123 31.94 36.49 15.00
C THR A 123 30.85 35.91 15.88
N ARG A 124 29.63 35.84 15.33
CA ARG A 124 28.43 35.34 16.00
C ARG A 124 28.01 33.99 15.43
N ASP A 125 27.71 33.03 16.27
CA ASP A 125 27.11 31.77 15.82
C ASP A 125 25.62 31.96 15.51
N ILE A 126 25.24 31.75 14.25
CA ILE A 126 23.87 31.87 13.75
C ILE A 126 23.26 30.53 13.34
N THR A 127 23.90 29.41 13.72
CA THR A 127 23.52 28.05 13.30
C THR A 127 22.08 27.72 13.66
N ARG A 128 21.68 27.99 14.91
CA ARG A 128 20.32 27.71 15.39
C ARG A 128 19.27 28.49 14.60
N ARG A 129 19.57 29.77 14.30
CA ARG A 129 18.71 30.64 13.51
C ARG A 129 18.57 30.13 12.07
N MET A 130 19.69 29.85 11.40
CA MET A 130 19.69 29.36 10.01
C MET A 130 18.95 28.02 9.87
N ARG A 131 19.19 27.07 10.79
CA ARG A 131 18.49 25.78 10.80
C ARG A 131 16.98 25.95 11.00
N TYR A 132 16.57 26.84 11.91
CA TYR A 132 15.16 27.13 12.16
C TYR A 132 14.48 27.79 10.95
N GLU A 133 15.11 28.80 10.35
CA GLU A 133 14.57 29.49 9.17
C GLU A 133 14.45 28.57 7.95
N GLN A 134 15.46 27.71 7.70
CA GLN A 134 15.40 26.72 6.62
C GLN A 134 14.31 25.68 6.85
N SER A 135 14.17 25.16 8.08
CA SER A 135 13.12 24.21 8.41
C SER A 135 11.74 24.83 8.23
N LYS A 136 11.53 26.05 8.74
CA LYS A 136 10.24 26.74 8.65
C LYS A 136 9.83 27.03 7.20
N ARG A 137 10.77 27.51 6.36
CA ARG A 137 10.52 27.75 4.93
C ARG A 137 10.16 26.47 4.19
N LYS A 138 10.86 25.37 4.50
CA LYS A 138 10.59 24.07 3.88
C LYS A 138 9.21 23.52 4.27
N THR A 139 8.85 23.59 5.55
CA THR A 139 7.53 23.15 6.04
C THR A 139 6.41 23.98 5.41
N GLN A 140 6.50 25.31 5.43
CA GLN A 140 5.49 26.19 4.85
C GLN A 140 5.34 25.99 3.33
N GLY A 141 6.44 25.76 2.61
CA GLY A 141 6.40 25.48 1.17
C GLY A 141 5.75 24.13 0.84
N LEU A 142 5.86 23.14 1.74
CA LEU A 142 5.20 21.85 1.58
C LEU A 142 3.72 21.92 1.93
N GLU A 143 3.35 22.60 3.02
CA GLU A 143 1.96 22.79 3.46
C GLU A 143 1.13 23.49 2.38
N LYS A 144 1.61 24.60 1.83
CA LYS A 144 0.91 25.33 0.74
C LYS A 144 0.71 24.49 -0.51
N LYS A 145 1.68 23.63 -0.86
CA LYS A 145 1.56 22.73 -2.01
C LYS A 145 0.55 21.62 -1.75
N LEU A 146 0.52 21.10 -0.51
CA LEU A 146 -0.43 20.08 -0.11
C LEU A 146 -1.86 20.62 -0.17
N GLU A 147 -2.10 21.80 0.43
CA GLU A 147 -3.40 22.46 0.44
C GLU A 147 -3.91 22.75 -0.98
N ALA A 148 -3.05 23.30 -1.86
CA ALA A 148 -3.41 23.57 -3.25
C ALA A 148 -3.77 22.30 -4.04
N LEU A 149 -3.05 21.19 -3.79
CA LEU A 149 -3.33 19.91 -4.44
C LEU A 149 -4.62 19.29 -3.92
N GLU A 150 -4.87 19.36 -2.61
CA GLU A 150 -6.10 18.85 -1.99
C GLU A 150 -7.32 19.61 -2.49
N GLU A 151 -7.24 20.95 -2.58
CA GLU A 151 -8.34 21.76 -3.06
C GLU A 151 -8.64 21.52 -4.54
N LEU A 152 -7.60 21.43 -5.38
CA LEU A 152 -7.77 21.09 -6.80
C LEU A 152 -8.42 19.71 -6.96
N SER A 153 -8.01 18.73 -6.15
CA SER A 153 -8.60 17.39 -6.15
C SER A 153 -10.08 17.40 -5.73
N ARG A 154 -10.44 18.24 -4.74
CA ARG A 154 -11.82 18.39 -4.27
C ARG A 154 -12.69 19.01 -5.35
N LEU A 155 -12.27 20.14 -5.92
CA LEU A 155 -12.98 20.86 -6.98
C LEU A 155 -13.20 19.97 -8.21
N LYS A 156 -12.19 19.19 -8.61
CA LYS A 156 -12.31 18.21 -9.70
C LYS A 156 -13.40 17.17 -9.44
N SER A 157 -13.45 16.65 -8.21
CA SER A 157 -14.41 15.60 -7.83
C SER A 157 -15.84 16.11 -7.80
N GLU A 158 -16.03 17.33 -7.29
CA GLU A 158 -17.31 18.02 -7.22
C GLU A 158 -17.84 18.38 -8.62
N PHE A 159 -16.98 18.96 -9.47
CA PHE A 159 -17.30 19.27 -10.87
C PHE A 159 -17.79 18.03 -11.64
N ILE A 160 -17.06 16.91 -11.53
CA ILE A 160 -17.44 15.64 -12.16
C ILE A 160 -18.82 15.17 -11.68
N SER A 161 -19.11 15.30 -10.38
CA SER A 161 -20.38 14.85 -9.81
C SER A 161 -21.56 15.70 -10.31
N ILE A 162 -21.39 17.02 -10.34
CA ILE A 162 -22.43 17.95 -10.81
C ILE A 162 -22.71 17.72 -12.30
N VAL A 163 -21.68 17.73 -13.15
CA VAL A 163 -21.82 17.52 -14.60
C VAL A 163 -22.53 16.19 -14.89
N SER A 164 -22.21 15.14 -14.14
CA SER A 164 -22.87 13.85 -14.32
C SER A 164 -24.36 13.86 -13.99
N HIS A 165 -24.76 14.59 -12.94
CA HIS A 165 -26.16 14.73 -12.57
C HIS A 165 -26.92 15.52 -13.64
N GLU A 166 -26.37 16.66 -14.05
CA GLU A 166 -26.96 17.55 -15.05
C GLU A 166 -27.03 16.92 -16.44
N LEU A 167 -26.15 15.96 -16.77
CA LEU A 167 -26.23 15.19 -18.01
C LEU A 167 -27.18 14.00 -17.92
N ARG A 168 -27.32 13.36 -16.76
CA ARG A 168 -28.19 12.17 -16.60
C ARG A 168 -29.67 12.51 -16.81
N THR A 169 -30.12 13.63 -16.29
CA THR A 169 -31.52 14.05 -16.33
C THR A 169 -32.04 14.26 -17.77
N PRO A 170 -31.42 15.11 -18.61
CA PRO A 170 -31.87 15.28 -19.99
C PRO A 170 -31.74 13.98 -20.79
N LEU A 171 -30.71 13.19 -20.53
CA LEU A 171 -30.52 11.89 -21.18
C LEU A 171 -31.66 10.91 -20.87
N ALA A 172 -32.15 10.87 -19.63
CA ALA A 172 -33.27 10.04 -19.24
C ALA A 172 -34.57 10.47 -19.95
N ILE A 173 -34.79 11.79 -20.10
CA ILE A 173 -35.95 12.32 -20.82
C ILE A 173 -35.90 11.95 -22.30
N ILE A 174 -34.74 12.13 -22.96
CA ILE A 174 -34.57 11.75 -24.37
C ILE A 174 -34.76 10.23 -24.52
N LYS A 175 -34.24 9.43 -23.58
CA LYS A 175 -34.45 7.98 -23.58
C LYS A 175 -35.94 7.63 -23.56
N GLU A 176 -36.70 8.24 -22.67
CA GLU A 176 -38.12 7.96 -22.50
C GLU A 176 -38.92 8.39 -23.73
N ALA A 177 -38.64 9.57 -24.28
CA ALA A 177 -39.27 10.05 -25.52
C ALA A 177 -39.01 9.10 -26.71
N VAL A 178 -37.78 8.59 -26.84
CA VAL A 178 -37.44 7.61 -27.87
C VAL A 178 -38.14 6.27 -27.61
N MET A 179 -38.29 5.84 -26.36
CA MET A 179 -39.01 4.61 -26.01
C MET A 179 -40.51 4.72 -26.31
N LEU A 180 -41.17 5.83 -25.97
CA LEU A 180 -42.59 6.07 -26.29
C LEU A 180 -42.89 6.00 -27.79
N LEU A 181 -41.96 6.49 -28.62
CA LEU A 181 -42.08 6.38 -30.07
C LEU A 181 -41.88 4.93 -30.53
N LEU A 182 -40.86 4.23 -30.03
CA LEU A 182 -40.56 2.85 -30.39
C LEU A 182 -41.64 1.85 -29.95
N ASP A 183 -42.33 2.13 -28.85
CA ASP A 183 -43.45 1.32 -28.34
C ASP A 183 -44.78 1.67 -29.03
N GLU A 184 -44.74 2.54 -30.06
CA GLU A 184 -45.87 2.94 -30.91
C GLU A 184 -47.02 3.64 -30.13
N ILE A 185 -46.75 4.08 -28.89
CA ILE A 185 -47.70 4.79 -28.01
C ILE A 185 -48.08 6.16 -28.59
N ALA A 186 -47.15 6.81 -29.29
CA ALA A 186 -47.36 8.09 -29.96
C ALA A 186 -47.82 7.95 -31.43
N GLY A 187 -48.15 6.74 -31.89
CA GLY A 187 -48.56 6.42 -33.26
C GLY A 187 -47.64 5.42 -33.97
N GLY A 188 -48.06 4.95 -35.15
CA GLY A 188 -47.30 3.96 -35.94
C GLY A 188 -46.02 4.54 -36.54
N LEU A 189 -44.91 3.81 -36.41
CA LEU A 189 -43.62 4.17 -36.98
C LEU A 189 -43.40 3.47 -38.33
N ASN A 190 -42.77 4.15 -39.29
CA ASN A 190 -42.21 3.45 -40.45
C ASN A 190 -40.82 2.85 -40.15
N GLU A 191 -40.40 1.86 -40.95
CA GLU A 191 -39.15 1.12 -40.73
C GLU A 191 -37.89 2.01 -40.68
N LYS A 192 -37.84 3.08 -41.51
CA LYS A 192 -36.71 4.02 -41.49
C LYS A 192 -36.66 4.84 -40.19
N GLN A 193 -37.81 5.29 -39.70
CA GLN A 193 -37.93 6.02 -38.43
C GLN A 193 -37.56 5.11 -37.26
N LYS A 194 -38.06 3.87 -37.24
CA LYS A 194 -37.73 2.86 -36.23
C LYS A 194 -36.22 2.59 -36.17
N HIS A 195 -35.57 2.46 -37.32
CA HIS A 195 -34.11 2.30 -37.39
C HIS A 195 -33.33 3.50 -36.83
N ILE A 196 -33.77 4.74 -37.12
CA ILE A 196 -33.14 5.96 -36.60
C ILE A 196 -33.34 6.08 -35.08
N LEU A 197 -34.55 5.81 -34.59
CA LEU A 197 -34.88 5.84 -33.17
C LEU A 197 -34.11 4.77 -32.39
N GLN A 198 -33.94 3.58 -32.96
CA GLN A 198 -33.11 2.54 -32.36
C GLN A 198 -31.65 3.00 -32.21
N LYS A 199 -31.06 3.64 -33.24
CA LYS A 199 -29.73 4.25 -33.14
C LYS A 199 -29.64 5.36 -32.10
N ALA A 200 -30.68 6.17 -31.95
CA ALA A 200 -30.74 7.20 -30.90
C ALA A 200 -30.75 6.55 -29.51
N LYS A 201 -31.62 5.54 -29.29
CA LYS A 201 -31.70 4.76 -28.05
C LYS A 201 -30.35 4.15 -27.66
N ASP A 202 -29.65 3.55 -28.62
CA ASP A 202 -28.35 2.91 -28.38
C ASP A 202 -27.28 3.94 -27.97
N ASN A 203 -27.25 5.12 -28.61
CA ASN A 203 -26.33 6.20 -28.25
C ASN A 203 -26.63 6.80 -26.88
N ILE A 204 -27.90 6.94 -26.52
CA ILE A 204 -28.36 7.40 -25.21
C ILE A 204 -27.90 6.42 -24.12
N GLN A 205 -28.08 5.11 -24.33
CA GLN A 205 -27.61 4.08 -23.41
C GLN A 205 -26.08 4.10 -23.26
N ARG A 206 -25.36 4.28 -24.37
CA ARG A 206 -23.90 4.40 -24.34
C ARG A 206 -23.44 5.61 -23.54
N LEU A 207 -24.06 6.78 -23.72
CA LEU A 207 -23.73 7.99 -22.98
C LEU A 207 -24.07 7.86 -21.49
N LYS A 208 -25.16 7.16 -21.15
CA LYS A 208 -25.52 6.84 -19.76
C LYS A 208 -24.41 6.04 -19.09
N GLY A 209 -23.92 4.99 -19.75
CA GLY A 209 -22.83 4.16 -19.24
C GLY A 209 -21.54 4.94 -19.01
N ILE A 210 -21.21 5.87 -19.91
CA ILE A 210 -20.05 6.77 -19.77
C ILE A 210 -20.16 7.66 -18.52
N ILE A 211 -21.34 8.24 -18.29
CA ILE A 211 -21.58 9.10 -17.13
C ILE A 211 -21.47 8.28 -15.83
N GLU A 212 -22.01 7.06 -15.82
CA GLU A 212 -21.91 6.15 -14.68
C GLU A 212 -20.46 5.69 -14.42
N GLU A 213 -19.66 5.46 -15.47
CA GLU A 213 -18.21 5.21 -15.36
C GLU A 213 -17.47 6.40 -14.71
N LEU A 214 -17.77 7.62 -15.14
CA LEU A 214 -17.15 8.84 -14.63
C LEU A 214 -17.48 9.09 -13.15
N LEU A 215 -18.75 8.88 -12.76
CA LEU A 215 -19.18 8.97 -11.36
C LEU A 215 -18.54 7.92 -10.46
N ASP A 216 -18.45 6.69 -10.93
CA ASP A 216 -17.79 5.63 -10.16
C ASP A 216 -16.31 5.97 -9.93
N ILE A 217 -15.61 6.57 -10.90
CA ILE A 217 -14.24 7.07 -10.72
C ILE A 217 -14.18 8.15 -9.64
N SER A 218 -15.09 9.13 -9.65
CA SER A 218 -15.11 10.18 -8.62
C SER A 218 -15.35 9.61 -7.22
N ARG A 219 -16.28 8.66 -7.08
CA ARG A 219 -16.55 7.95 -5.81
C ARG A 219 -15.36 7.10 -5.36
N ILE A 220 -14.65 6.49 -6.30
CA ILE A 220 -13.41 5.77 -6.03
C ILE A 220 -12.32 6.74 -5.54
N GLU A 221 -12.04 7.85 -6.24
CA GLU A 221 -11.01 8.82 -5.85
C GLU A 221 -11.28 9.41 -4.45
N SER A 222 -12.54 9.72 -4.14
CA SER A 222 -12.95 10.48 -2.95
C SER A 222 -13.08 9.71 -1.63
N GLY A 223 -12.87 8.40 -1.59
CA GLY A 223 -13.16 7.63 -0.35
C GLY A 223 -14.45 6.83 -0.41
N LYS A 224 -15.41 7.28 -1.22
CA LYS A 224 -16.85 7.07 -1.00
C LYS A 224 -17.49 5.92 -1.79
N LEU A 225 -16.70 5.05 -2.43
CA LEU A 225 -17.23 3.86 -3.09
C LEU A 225 -17.90 2.93 -2.05
N LYS A 226 -19.23 2.82 -2.11
CA LYS A 226 -20.01 1.87 -1.33
C LYS A 226 -20.04 0.52 -2.05
N LEU A 227 -19.82 -0.55 -1.30
CA LEU A 227 -19.85 -1.92 -1.79
C LEU A 227 -20.99 -2.67 -1.11
N HIS A 228 -21.86 -3.27 -1.91
CA HIS A 228 -23.00 -4.03 -1.43
C HIS A 228 -22.68 -5.53 -1.50
N TYR A 229 -22.10 -6.04 -0.42
CA TYR A 229 -21.71 -7.44 -0.35
C TYR A 229 -22.93 -8.35 -0.27
N SER A 230 -22.96 -9.39 -1.10
CA SER A 230 -23.89 -10.50 -1.04
C SER A 230 -23.14 -11.83 -1.16
N LEU A 231 -23.79 -12.93 -0.79
CA LEU A 231 -23.24 -14.27 -1.00
C LEU A 231 -23.56 -14.73 -2.41
N VAL A 232 -22.54 -14.85 -3.25
CA VAL A 232 -22.65 -15.11 -4.69
C VAL A 232 -21.91 -16.39 -5.06
N ASN A 233 -22.53 -17.22 -5.88
CA ASN A 233 -21.85 -18.33 -6.55
C ASN A 233 -21.17 -17.81 -7.81
N LEU A 234 -19.84 -17.78 -7.83
CA LEU A 234 -19.10 -17.29 -8.99
C LEU A 234 -19.26 -18.19 -10.23
N ASN A 235 -19.57 -19.47 -10.04
CA ASN A 235 -19.80 -20.38 -11.16
C ASN A 235 -21.01 -19.91 -11.96
N ASP A 236 -22.11 -19.58 -11.26
CA ASP A 236 -23.35 -19.09 -11.86
C ASP A 236 -23.12 -17.72 -12.49
N LEU A 237 -22.47 -16.79 -11.77
CA LEU A 237 -22.20 -15.45 -12.27
C LEU A 237 -21.36 -15.46 -13.57
N LEU A 238 -20.30 -16.27 -13.63
CA LEU A 238 -19.48 -16.40 -14.83
C LEU A 238 -20.25 -17.08 -15.96
N LYS A 239 -21.04 -18.11 -15.65
CA LYS A 239 -21.87 -18.81 -16.62
C LYS A 239 -22.88 -17.87 -17.26
N GLU A 240 -23.67 -17.15 -16.46
CA GLU A 240 -24.68 -16.19 -16.94
C GLU A 240 -24.04 -15.11 -17.82
N SER A 241 -22.91 -14.55 -17.38
CA SER A 241 -22.17 -13.55 -18.16
C SER A 241 -21.67 -14.13 -19.48
N ALA A 242 -21.08 -15.32 -19.45
CA ALA A 242 -20.52 -15.96 -20.63
C ALA A 242 -21.61 -16.39 -21.63
N ASP A 243 -22.73 -16.94 -21.16
CA ASP A 243 -23.87 -17.35 -22.00
C ASP A 243 -24.50 -16.14 -22.71
N PHE A 244 -24.65 -15.01 -22.01
CA PHE A 244 -25.09 -13.75 -22.62
C PHE A 244 -24.15 -13.31 -23.76
N PHE A 245 -22.84 -13.30 -23.51
CA PHE A 245 -21.85 -12.89 -24.51
C PHE A 245 -21.59 -13.93 -25.60
N LYS A 246 -21.98 -15.19 -25.40
CA LYS A 246 -21.86 -16.24 -26.41
C LYS A 246 -22.69 -15.93 -27.65
N LYS A 247 -23.89 -15.35 -27.47
CA LYS A 247 -24.74 -14.91 -28.58
C LYS A 247 -24.10 -13.76 -29.37
N LEU A 248 -23.61 -12.74 -28.67
CA LEU A 248 -22.91 -11.59 -29.25
C LEU A 248 -21.61 -11.99 -29.97
N ALA A 249 -20.87 -12.95 -29.42
CA ALA A 249 -19.67 -13.49 -30.05
C ALA A 249 -20.00 -14.27 -31.34
N ALA A 250 -21.09 -15.05 -31.32
CA ALA A 250 -21.55 -15.81 -32.48
C ALA A 250 -21.97 -14.90 -33.66
N GLU A 251 -22.57 -13.74 -33.38
CA GLU A 251 -22.88 -12.72 -34.40
C GLU A 251 -21.63 -12.19 -35.12
N LYS A 252 -20.47 -12.24 -34.47
CA LYS A 252 -19.15 -11.89 -35.04
C LYS A 252 -18.34 -13.12 -35.49
N SER A 253 -18.97 -14.30 -35.58
CA SER A 253 -18.29 -15.57 -35.88
C SER A 253 -17.12 -15.90 -34.92
N VAL A 254 -17.18 -15.45 -33.66
CA VAL A 254 -16.18 -15.73 -32.62
C VAL A 254 -16.67 -16.83 -31.67
N GLY A 255 -15.85 -17.85 -31.45
CA GLY A 255 -16.19 -18.94 -30.53
C GLY A 255 -15.94 -18.55 -29.07
N LEU A 256 -16.97 -18.57 -28.21
CA LEU A 256 -16.84 -18.33 -26.77
C LEU A 256 -17.10 -19.60 -25.96
N THR A 257 -16.14 -19.97 -25.12
CA THR A 257 -16.21 -21.13 -24.20
C THR A 257 -15.87 -20.73 -22.78
N TYR A 258 -16.33 -21.51 -21.80
CA TYR A 258 -15.96 -21.33 -20.40
C TYR A 258 -15.62 -22.64 -19.69
N VAL A 259 -14.72 -22.56 -18.71
CA VAL A 259 -14.31 -23.70 -17.86
C VAL A 259 -14.56 -23.34 -16.41
N LEU A 260 -15.41 -24.14 -15.76
CA LEU A 260 -15.80 -23.99 -14.35
C LEU A 260 -15.22 -25.14 -13.51
N PRO A 261 -14.89 -24.90 -12.24
CA PRO A 261 -14.55 -25.97 -11.31
C PRO A 261 -15.77 -26.83 -11.00
N GLN A 262 -15.53 -28.09 -10.61
CA GLN A 262 -16.62 -29.00 -10.21
C GLN A 262 -17.26 -28.62 -8.87
N GLU A 263 -16.53 -27.92 -8.00
CA GLU A 263 -17.06 -27.42 -6.73
C GLU A 263 -17.69 -26.03 -6.87
N GLU A 264 -18.76 -25.76 -6.10
CA GLU A 264 -19.36 -24.42 -6.02
C GLU A 264 -18.37 -23.42 -5.41
N VAL A 265 -18.22 -22.26 -6.04
CA VAL A 265 -17.37 -21.18 -5.51
C VAL A 265 -18.23 -20.07 -4.94
N ASN A 266 -18.64 -20.24 -3.68
CA ASN A 266 -19.45 -19.26 -2.96
C ASN A 266 -18.57 -18.20 -2.28
N LEU A 267 -18.74 -16.93 -2.65
CA LEU A 267 -17.98 -15.79 -2.13
C LEU A 267 -18.87 -14.67 -1.63
N LEU A 268 -18.35 -13.91 -0.66
CA LEU A 268 -18.95 -12.66 -0.20
C LEU A 268 -18.34 -11.52 -1.00
N LEU A 269 -19.08 -10.98 -1.96
CA LEU A 269 -18.63 -9.96 -2.89
C LEU A 269 -19.79 -9.07 -3.34
N ASP A 270 -19.49 -7.95 -3.97
CA ASP A 270 -20.49 -7.13 -4.65
C ASP A 270 -20.71 -7.67 -6.06
N SER A 271 -21.86 -8.33 -6.24
CA SER A 271 -22.21 -9.05 -7.48
C SER A 271 -22.21 -8.11 -8.69
N ASP A 272 -22.79 -6.92 -8.55
CA ASP A 272 -22.95 -5.97 -9.65
C ASP A 272 -21.59 -5.42 -10.10
N LYS A 273 -20.72 -5.11 -9.12
CA LYS A 273 -19.37 -4.62 -9.42
C LYS A 273 -18.50 -5.70 -10.05
N ILE A 274 -18.59 -6.96 -9.60
CA ILE A 274 -17.84 -8.08 -10.23
C ILE A 274 -18.42 -8.44 -11.60
N HIS A 275 -19.74 -8.46 -11.76
CA HIS A 275 -20.40 -8.64 -13.05
C HIS A 275 -19.90 -7.61 -14.07
N ARG A 276 -19.77 -6.34 -13.65
CA ARG A 276 -19.22 -5.28 -14.50
C ARG A 276 -17.77 -5.53 -14.89
N VAL A 277 -16.93 -6.04 -13.99
CA VAL A 277 -15.55 -6.44 -14.31
C VAL A 277 -15.56 -7.54 -15.37
N ILE A 278 -16.34 -8.60 -15.19
CA ILE A 278 -16.44 -9.73 -16.13
C ILE A 278 -16.93 -9.24 -17.50
N THR A 279 -18.00 -8.45 -17.52
CA THR A 279 -18.58 -7.85 -18.72
C THR A 279 -17.55 -7.00 -19.48
N ASN A 280 -16.74 -6.21 -18.77
CA ASN A 280 -15.70 -5.39 -19.37
C ASN A 280 -14.64 -6.25 -20.07
N LEU A 281 -14.17 -7.31 -19.40
CA LEU A 281 -13.17 -8.21 -19.94
C LEU A 281 -13.70 -8.99 -21.16
N LEU A 282 -14.93 -9.53 -21.07
CA LEU A 282 -15.56 -10.29 -22.17
C LEU A 282 -15.87 -9.39 -23.38
N SER A 283 -16.40 -8.19 -23.15
CA SER A 283 -16.68 -7.22 -24.22
C SER A 283 -15.39 -6.77 -24.92
N ASN A 284 -14.31 -6.51 -24.16
CA ASN A 284 -13.01 -6.21 -24.76
C ASN A 284 -12.48 -7.40 -25.57
N ALA A 285 -12.61 -8.63 -25.06
CA ALA A 285 -12.20 -9.83 -25.79
C ALA A 285 -12.95 -9.96 -27.14
N ILE A 286 -14.28 -9.81 -27.17
CA ILE A 286 -15.07 -9.86 -28.41
C ILE A 286 -14.71 -8.73 -29.36
N LYS A 287 -14.50 -7.53 -28.83
CA LYS A 287 -14.13 -6.35 -29.62
C LYS A 287 -12.82 -6.55 -30.38
N PHE A 288 -11.80 -7.09 -29.72
CA PHE A 288 -10.44 -7.20 -30.24
C PHE A 288 -10.07 -8.57 -30.84
N THR A 289 -10.99 -9.53 -30.80
CA THR A 289 -10.85 -10.82 -31.50
C THR A 289 -11.44 -10.70 -32.91
N GLU A 290 -10.69 -11.12 -33.93
CA GLU A 290 -11.16 -11.16 -35.32
C GLU A 290 -12.14 -12.32 -35.55
N GLU A 291 -12.85 -12.32 -36.69
CA GLU A 291 -13.75 -13.40 -37.06
C GLU A 291 -13.03 -14.75 -37.05
N TYR A 292 -13.73 -15.82 -36.64
CA TYR A 292 -13.19 -17.17 -36.44
C TYR A 292 -12.16 -17.30 -35.30
N GLY A 293 -11.91 -16.23 -34.55
CA GLY A 293 -11.13 -16.28 -33.33
C GLY A 293 -11.88 -16.99 -32.19
N SER A 294 -11.19 -17.14 -31.06
CA SER A 294 -11.72 -17.82 -29.88
C SER A 294 -11.50 -17.03 -28.59
N ILE A 295 -12.48 -17.15 -27.71
CA ILE A 295 -12.48 -16.56 -26.37
C ILE A 295 -12.75 -17.69 -25.36
N LYS A 296 -11.93 -17.73 -24.31
CA LYS A 296 -12.04 -18.69 -23.22
C LYS A 296 -12.11 -17.95 -21.89
N ALA A 297 -13.22 -18.12 -21.17
CA ALA A 297 -13.32 -17.75 -19.77
C ALA A 297 -12.96 -18.94 -18.87
N GLU A 298 -12.20 -18.74 -17.79
CA GLU A 298 -11.87 -19.79 -16.84
C GLU A 298 -12.00 -19.32 -15.40
N LEU A 299 -12.49 -20.20 -14.53
CA LEU A 299 -12.48 -20.02 -13.09
C LEU A 299 -11.58 -21.10 -12.46
N LYS A 300 -10.53 -20.67 -11.76
CA LYS A 300 -9.59 -21.57 -11.06
C LYS A 300 -9.56 -21.28 -9.58
N ILE A 301 -9.62 -22.35 -8.80
CA ILE A 301 -9.63 -22.29 -7.35
C ILE A 301 -8.21 -22.48 -6.82
N PHE A 302 -7.80 -21.58 -5.93
CA PHE A 302 -6.55 -21.65 -5.17
C PHE A 302 -6.87 -21.78 -3.68
N HIS A 303 -5.83 -21.98 -2.86
CA HIS A 303 -6.03 -22.23 -1.43
C HIS A 303 -6.78 -21.11 -0.70
N ASP A 304 -6.45 -19.85 -0.95
CA ASP A 304 -7.06 -18.68 -0.29
C ASP A 304 -7.60 -17.63 -1.26
N ARG A 305 -7.65 -17.95 -2.54
CA ARG A 305 -8.17 -17.08 -3.61
C ARG A 305 -8.87 -17.90 -4.68
N VAL A 306 -9.65 -17.22 -5.48
CA VAL A 306 -10.12 -17.70 -6.77
C VAL A 306 -9.56 -16.78 -7.86
N ARG A 307 -9.18 -17.32 -9.00
CA ARG A 307 -8.76 -16.55 -10.19
C ARG A 307 -9.80 -16.74 -11.28
N LEU A 308 -10.24 -15.63 -11.85
CA LEU A 308 -11.02 -15.61 -13.07
C LEU A 308 -10.11 -15.12 -14.20
N GLY A 309 -10.10 -15.81 -15.32
CA GLY A 309 -9.35 -15.46 -16.52
C GLY A 309 -10.24 -15.33 -17.74
N VAL A 310 -9.98 -14.35 -18.59
CA VAL A 310 -10.52 -14.23 -19.94
C VAL A 310 -9.35 -14.22 -20.91
N THR A 311 -9.29 -15.22 -21.78
CA THR A 311 -8.27 -15.36 -22.82
C THR A 311 -8.92 -15.15 -24.17
N ASP A 312 -8.32 -14.33 -25.03
CA ASP A 312 -8.71 -14.11 -26.41
C ASP A 312 -7.56 -14.47 -27.36
N SER A 313 -7.92 -14.81 -28.60
CA SER A 313 -6.97 -15.02 -29.71
C SER A 313 -6.90 -13.80 -30.65
N GLY A 314 -7.14 -12.60 -30.13
CA GLY A 314 -7.19 -11.38 -30.92
C GLY A 314 -5.82 -10.83 -31.30
N ILE A 315 -5.83 -9.55 -31.69
CA ILE A 315 -4.63 -8.78 -32.12
C ILE A 315 -3.48 -8.75 -31.09
N GLY A 316 -3.77 -9.00 -29.81
CA GLY A 316 -2.80 -8.88 -28.74
C GLY A 316 -2.36 -7.43 -28.46
N ILE A 317 -1.49 -7.26 -27.48
CA ILE A 317 -0.99 -5.98 -26.97
C ILE A 317 0.53 -6.02 -26.97
N ALA A 318 1.16 -4.93 -27.43
CA ALA A 318 2.62 -4.79 -27.41
C ALA A 318 3.14 -4.71 -25.96
N GLY A 319 4.33 -5.23 -25.71
CA GLY A 319 4.93 -5.26 -24.37
C GLY A 319 5.10 -3.87 -23.74
N GLU A 320 5.30 -2.84 -24.56
CA GLU A 320 5.46 -1.43 -24.14
C GLU A 320 4.15 -0.81 -23.61
N ASP A 321 3.00 -1.33 -24.05
CA ASP A 321 1.68 -0.80 -23.70
C ASP A 321 1.05 -1.52 -22.49
N LEU A 322 1.51 -2.74 -22.17
CA LEU A 322 1.05 -3.50 -21.00
C LEU A 322 1.14 -2.73 -19.67
N PRO A 323 2.23 -1.99 -19.37
CA PRO A 323 2.30 -1.19 -18.14
C PRO A 323 1.27 -0.05 -18.05
N LYS A 324 0.77 0.42 -19.20
CA LYS A 324 -0.15 1.56 -19.30
C LYS A 324 -1.62 1.12 -19.37
N LEU A 325 -1.88 -0.17 -19.60
CA LEU A 325 -3.19 -0.73 -19.89
C LEU A 325 -4.28 -0.42 -18.84
N PHE A 326 -3.90 -0.37 -17.57
CA PHE A 326 -4.82 -0.07 -16.46
C PHE A 326 -4.82 1.41 -16.06
N ASN A 327 -4.14 2.27 -16.82
CA ASN A 327 -4.12 3.71 -16.57
C ASN A 327 -5.41 4.34 -17.09
N LYS A 328 -5.89 5.35 -16.36
CA LYS A 328 -7.05 6.14 -16.74
C LYS A 328 -6.77 6.82 -18.08
N PHE A 329 -7.75 6.77 -18.99
CA PHE A 329 -7.71 7.38 -20.31
C PHE A 329 -6.62 6.83 -21.24
N SER A 330 -5.99 5.70 -20.89
CA SER A 330 -4.97 5.09 -21.75
C SER A 330 -5.63 4.28 -22.87
N GLN A 331 -5.20 4.54 -24.09
CA GLN A 331 -5.55 3.76 -25.28
C GLN A 331 -4.24 3.30 -25.94
N VAL A 332 -4.20 2.02 -26.34
CA VAL A 332 -3.06 1.40 -27.04
C VAL A 332 -2.91 2.07 -28.40
N SER A 333 -1.72 2.59 -28.72
CA SER A 333 -1.58 3.73 -29.64
C SER A 333 -1.40 3.39 -31.13
N LYS A 334 -1.44 2.12 -31.56
CA LYS A 334 -0.99 1.77 -32.94
C LYS A 334 -1.71 0.57 -33.58
N ILE A 335 -3.03 0.59 -33.72
CA ILE A 335 -3.73 -0.40 -34.55
C ILE A 335 -4.72 0.31 -35.47
N SER A 336 -4.48 0.14 -36.78
CA SER A 336 -5.25 0.69 -37.89
C SER A 336 -6.66 0.08 -37.99
N SER A 337 -7.57 0.88 -38.55
CA SER A 337 -8.91 0.56 -39.07
C SER A 337 -10.00 -0.03 -38.16
N ILE A 338 -9.73 -0.57 -36.98
CA ILE A 338 -10.80 -0.98 -36.05
C ILE A 338 -11.10 0.18 -35.09
N GLU A 339 -12.22 0.85 -35.33
CA GLU A 339 -12.69 2.08 -34.68
C GLU A 339 -12.23 2.29 -33.22
N ARG A 340 -11.61 3.45 -32.98
CA ARG A 340 -11.22 4.05 -31.68
C ARG A 340 -12.43 4.37 -30.79
N LYS A 341 -13.29 3.41 -30.47
CA LYS A 341 -14.50 3.61 -29.64
C LYS A 341 -14.28 3.08 -28.22
N GLY A 342 -13.86 3.94 -27.31
CA GLY A 342 -13.82 3.66 -25.86
C GLY A 342 -13.08 4.77 -25.09
N LEU A 343 -13.52 5.12 -23.88
CA LEU A 343 -12.92 6.22 -23.11
C LEU A 343 -11.58 5.88 -22.43
N GLY A 344 -11.10 4.64 -22.57
CA GLY A 344 -9.92 4.17 -21.83
C GLY A 344 -10.13 4.10 -20.31
N LEU A 345 -11.39 4.06 -19.86
CA LEU A 345 -11.76 4.02 -18.44
C LEU A 345 -12.08 2.62 -17.95
N GLY A 346 -12.60 1.75 -18.81
CA GLY A 346 -13.11 0.43 -18.45
C GLY A 346 -12.14 -0.42 -17.62
N LEU A 347 -10.92 -0.63 -18.11
CA LEU A 347 -9.92 -1.43 -17.40
C LEU A 347 -9.42 -0.77 -16.10
N SER A 348 -9.34 0.56 -16.07
CA SER A 348 -8.98 1.29 -14.84
C SER A 348 -10.05 1.15 -13.76
N ILE A 349 -11.34 1.20 -14.13
CA ILE A 349 -12.47 0.96 -13.23
C ILE A 349 -12.46 -0.50 -12.78
N ALA A 350 -12.26 -1.45 -13.70
CA ALA A 350 -12.21 -2.87 -13.36
C ALA A 350 -11.12 -3.15 -12.30
N ARG A 351 -9.96 -2.51 -12.43
CA ARG A 351 -8.89 -2.59 -11.43
C ARG A 351 -9.32 -2.06 -10.07
N GLU A 352 -9.90 -0.88 -10.01
CA GLU A 352 -10.34 -0.28 -8.76
C GLU A 352 -11.44 -1.12 -8.08
N LEU A 353 -12.40 -1.67 -8.85
CA LEU A 353 -13.46 -2.53 -8.31
C LEU A 353 -12.91 -3.85 -7.76
N VAL A 354 -11.96 -4.48 -8.46
CA VAL A 354 -11.28 -5.70 -8.00
C VAL A 354 -10.45 -5.41 -6.75
N GLU A 355 -9.65 -4.35 -6.78
CA GLU A 355 -8.79 -3.96 -5.65
C GLU A 355 -9.62 -3.56 -4.41
N ALA A 356 -10.75 -2.88 -4.59
CA ALA A 356 -11.67 -2.50 -3.51
C ALA A 356 -12.28 -3.72 -2.79
N GLN A 357 -12.41 -4.86 -3.49
CA GLN A 357 -12.88 -6.14 -2.94
C GLN A 357 -11.74 -7.05 -2.46
N GLY A 358 -10.51 -6.54 -2.39
CA GLY A 358 -9.34 -7.27 -1.88
C GLY A 358 -8.68 -8.19 -2.91
N GLY A 359 -9.00 -8.00 -4.19
CA GLY A 359 -8.47 -8.73 -5.32
C GLY A 359 -7.24 -8.09 -5.99
N GLU A 360 -6.74 -8.74 -7.03
CA GLU A 360 -5.68 -8.21 -7.90
C GLU A 360 -6.02 -8.52 -9.36
N ILE A 361 -5.80 -7.57 -10.28
CA ILE A 361 -6.02 -7.72 -11.73
C ILE A 361 -4.72 -7.48 -12.50
N TRP A 362 -4.50 -8.23 -13.59
CA TRP A 362 -3.36 -8.08 -14.48
C TRP A 362 -3.66 -8.62 -15.88
N ALA A 363 -2.75 -8.40 -16.82
CA ALA A 363 -2.85 -8.90 -18.19
C ALA A 363 -1.52 -9.47 -18.67
N GLU A 364 -1.59 -10.48 -19.53
CA GLU A 364 -0.47 -11.05 -20.28
C GLU A 364 -0.86 -11.08 -21.74
N SER A 365 -0.03 -10.54 -22.61
CA SER A 365 -0.37 -10.46 -24.03
C SER A 365 0.87 -10.46 -24.89
N LYS A 366 0.72 -10.93 -26.14
CA LYS A 366 1.72 -10.82 -27.19
C LYS A 366 1.02 -10.39 -28.47
N LEU A 367 1.56 -9.37 -29.12
CA LEU A 367 1.06 -8.88 -30.40
C LEU A 367 0.97 -10.02 -31.44
N GLY A 368 -0.18 -10.13 -32.10
CA GLY A 368 -0.51 -11.17 -33.09
C GLY A 368 -0.90 -12.54 -32.52
N VAL A 369 -0.92 -12.73 -31.20
CA VAL A 369 -1.27 -14.01 -30.56
C VAL A 369 -2.55 -13.93 -29.74
N GLY A 370 -2.85 -12.75 -29.17
CA GLY A 370 -4.00 -12.53 -28.31
C GLY A 370 -3.62 -12.13 -26.89
N SER A 371 -4.63 -11.88 -26.06
CA SER A 371 -4.44 -11.40 -24.69
C SER A 371 -5.09 -12.31 -23.64
N LYS A 372 -4.55 -12.25 -22.43
CA LYS A 372 -5.05 -12.95 -21.26
C LYS A 372 -5.21 -11.96 -20.13
N PHE A 373 -6.45 -11.74 -19.71
CA PHE A 373 -6.77 -10.89 -18.58
C PHE A 373 -7.15 -11.76 -17.40
N TYR A 374 -6.57 -11.47 -16.24
CA TYR A 374 -6.83 -12.22 -15.02
C TYR A 374 -7.18 -11.28 -13.89
N PHE A 375 -8.12 -11.70 -13.05
CA PHE A 375 -8.27 -11.11 -11.72
C PHE A 375 -8.46 -12.19 -10.66
N THR A 376 -8.10 -11.85 -9.42
CA THR A 376 -8.30 -12.72 -8.25
C THR A 376 -9.25 -12.08 -7.25
N LEU A 377 -10.00 -12.92 -6.54
CA LEU A 377 -10.81 -12.53 -5.39
C LEU A 377 -10.43 -13.39 -4.17
N PRO A 378 -10.48 -12.83 -2.95
CA PRO A 378 -10.20 -13.58 -1.74
C PRO A 378 -11.27 -14.67 -1.53
N ARG A 379 -10.83 -15.90 -1.25
CA ARG A 379 -11.72 -17.02 -0.94
C ARG A 379 -11.73 -17.27 0.56
N LEU A 380 -12.93 -17.37 1.13
CA LEU A 380 -13.15 -17.77 2.52
C LEU A 380 -13.53 -19.26 2.55
N PRO A 381 -12.63 -20.16 2.98
CA PRO A 381 -12.92 -21.58 3.00
C PRO A 381 -14.12 -21.90 3.88
N GLY A 382 -15.05 -22.71 3.34
CA GLY A 382 -16.20 -23.23 4.07
C GLY A 382 -17.52 -22.54 3.78
N LEU A 383 -17.55 -21.42 3.05
CA LEU A 383 -18.79 -20.83 2.55
C LEU A 383 -19.48 -21.70 1.49
N GLU A 384 -18.72 -22.55 0.80
CA GLU A 384 -19.22 -23.43 -0.24
C GLU A 384 -20.06 -24.63 0.26
N ASN A 385 -20.06 -24.94 1.56
CA ASN A 385 -20.83 -26.05 2.12
C ASN A 385 -22.07 -25.58 2.93
N LEU A 386 -22.46 -24.31 2.81
CA LEU A 386 -23.63 -23.78 3.49
C LEU A 386 -24.91 -24.35 2.86
N ASP A 387 -25.83 -24.84 3.70
CA ASP A 387 -27.15 -25.24 3.23
C ASP A 387 -27.93 -24.05 2.65
N LYS A 388 -28.92 -24.35 1.81
CA LYS A 388 -29.71 -23.32 1.10
C LYS A 388 -30.39 -22.34 2.07
N ALA A 389 -30.99 -22.86 3.15
CA ALA A 389 -31.66 -22.06 4.16
C ALA A 389 -30.72 -21.05 4.85
N THR A 390 -29.49 -21.44 5.16
CA THR A 390 -28.47 -20.56 5.74
C THR A 390 -27.98 -19.54 4.72
N ARG A 391 -27.77 -19.94 3.47
CA ARG A 391 -27.39 -19.01 2.38
C ARG A 391 -28.43 -17.91 2.20
N ASP A 392 -29.71 -18.28 2.11
CA ASP A 392 -30.81 -17.33 1.92
C ASP A 392 -30.97 -16.38 3.10
N ARG A 393 -30.75 -16.89 4.33
CA ARG A 393 -30.74 -16.04 5.53
C ARG A 393 -29.58 -15.04 5.54
N LEU A 394 -28.36 -15.48 5.19
CA LEU A 394 -27.20 -14.59 5.13
C LEU A 394 -27.41 -13.50 4.06
N LYS A 395 -27.97 -13.86 2.90
CA LYS A 395 -28.39 -12.91 1.86
C LYS A 395 -29.39 -11.89 2.41
N ALA A 396 -30.41 -12.32 3.13
CA ALA A 396 -31.42 -11.43 3.72
C ALA A 396 -30.88 -10.50 4.82
N LEU A 397 -29.82 -10.90 5.53
CA LEU A 397 -29.18 -10.04 6.54
C LEU A 397 -28.27 -8.99 5.89
N LEU A 398 -27.53 -9.38 4.86
CA LEU A 398 -26.68 -8.47 4.09
C LEU A 398 -27.50 -7.43 3.33
N SER A 399 -28.63 -7.80 2.73
CA SER A 399 -29.53 -6.86 2.06
C SER A 399 -30.16 -5.83 3.01
N ARG A 400 -30.21 -6.13 4.31
CA ARG A 400 -30.66 -5.21 5.38
C ARG A 400 -29.51 -4.39 6.00
N GLY A 401 -28.32 -4.42 5.40
CA GLY A 401 -27.16 -3.65 5.87
C GLY A 401 -26.56 -4.12 7.20
N ARG A 402 -26.81 -5.37 7.63
CA ARG A 402 -26.31 -5.90 8.91
C ARG A 402 -24.87 -6.41 8.78
N THR A 403 -23.99 -5.99 9.68
CA THR A 403 -22.60 -6.48 9.76
C THR A 403 -22.53 -7.98 10.03
N LEU A 404 -21.67 -8.67 9.28
CA LEU A 404 -21.35 -10.07 9.49
C LEU A 404 -19.94 -10.19 10.04
N TYR A 405 -19.79 -10.80 11.22
CA TYR A 405 -18.48 -11.18 11.72
C TYR A 405 -18.21 -12.64 11.37
N PHE A 406 -16.95 -12.95 11.09
CA PHE A 406 -16.52 -14.32 10.85
C PHE A 406 -15.32 -14.68 11.74
N ILE A 407 -15.33 -15.90 12.26
CA ILE A 407 -14.22 -16.49 13.00
C ILE A 407 -13.89 -17.80 12.31
N GLN A 408 -12.68 -17.92 11.78
CA GLN A 408 -12.21 -19.11 11.12
C GLN A 408 -11.01 -19.69 11.86
N LEU A 409 -11.16 -20.92 12.34
CA LEU A 409 -10.06 -21.72 12.86
C LEU A 409 -9.48 -22.57 11.74
N ASN A 410 -8.16 -22.56 11.57
CA ASN A 410 -7.42 -23.31 10.56
C ASN A 410 -6.15 -23.94 11.17
N ILE A 411 -6.06 -25.26 11.17
CA ILE A 411 -4.85 -25.98 11.55
C ILE A 411 -3.94 -26.09 10.32
N ILE A 412 -2.91 -25.23 10.24
CA ILE A 412 -2.06 -25.14 9.04
C ILE A 412 -1.29 -26.43 8.76
N ASN A 413 -0.94 -27.19 9.79
CA ASN A 413 -0.29 -28.48 9.68
C ASN A 413 -1.29 -29.66 9.76
N TYR A 414 -2.56 -29.48 9.36
CA TYR A 414 -3.59 -30.52 9.55
C TYR A 414 -3.19 -31.88 8.98
N LYS A 415 -2.49 -31.94 7.84
CA LYS A 415 -2.01 -33.21 7.25
C LYS A 415 -0.91 -33.90 8.08
N GLU A 416 -0.01 -33.14 8.70
CA GLU A 416 1.01 -33.70 9.61
C GLU A 416 0.37 -34.10 10.94
N PHE A 417 -0.51 -33.25 11.45
CA PHE A 417 -1.33 -33.46 12.63
C PHE A 417 -2.20 -34.73 12.50
N SER A 418 -2.85 -34.92 11.35
CA SER A 418 -3.69 -36.09 11.08
C SER A 418 -2.88 -37.37 10.97
N LYS A 419 -1.64 -37.31 10.45
CA LYS A 419 -0.73 -38.45 10.40
C LYS A 419 -0.16 -38.80 11.78
N SER A 420 0.08 -37.82 12.66
CA SER A 420 0.62 -38.08 14.01
C SER A 420 -0.41 -38.66 14.99
N LEU A 421 -1.71 -38.47 14.73
CA LEU A 421 -2.80 -38.83 15.64
C LEU A 421 -3.80 -39.82 15.03
N ASN A 422 -3.57 -40.30 13.81
CA ASN A 422 -4.43 -41.23 13.08
C ASN A 422 -5.94 -40.90 13.22
N SER A 423 -6.76 -41.84 13.69
CA SER A 423 -8.23 -41.70 13.87
C SER A 423 -8.62 -40.60 14.87
N GLN A 424 -7.77 -40.30 15.85
CA GLN A 424 -8.04 -39.31 16.91
C GLN A 424 -7.97 -37.86 16.41
N ALA A 425 -7.34 -37.58 15.26
CA ALA A 425 -7.22 -36.22 14.73
C ALA A 425 -8.58 -35.62 14.32
N LYS A 426 -9.49 -36.46 13.78
CA LYS A 426 -10.86 -36.05 13.44
C LYS A 426 -11.68 -35.77 14.69
N GLU A 427 -11.59 -36.64 15.70
CA GLU A 427 -12.27 -36.47 16.98
C GLU A 427 -11.79 -35.23 17.74
N LEU A 428 -10.48 -35.02 17.78
CA LEU A 428 -9.87 -33.86 18.43
C LEU A 428 -10.22 -32.55 17.73
N PHE A 429 -10.27 -32.56 16.39
CA PHE A 429 -10.75 -31.40 15.64
C PHE A 429 -12.23 -31.13 15.87
N SER A 430 -13.06 -32.19 15.91
CA SER A 430 -14.47 -32.08 16.25
C SER A 430 -14.67 -31.52 17.66
N ALA A 431 -13.85 -31.92 18.63
CA ALA A 431 -13.85 -31.40 19.99
C ALA A 431 -13.45 -29.92 20.07
N LEU A 432 -12.45 -29.49 19.29
CA LEU A 432 -12.06 -28.07 19.20
C LEU A 432 -13.17 -27.22 18.58
N ALA A 433 -13.77 -27.68 17.47
CA ALA A 433 -14.89 -27.01 16.82
C ALA A 433 -16.12 -26.94 17.75
N PHE A 434 -16.42 -28.04 18.45
CA PHE A 434 -17.51 -28.10 19.43
C PHE A 434 -17.26 -27.19 20.63
N SER A 435 -16.04 -27.14 21.15
CA SER A 435 -15.69 -26.23 22.25
C SER A 435 -15.81 -24.77 21.83
N ALA A 436 -15.40 -24.43 20.59
CA ALA A 436 -15.56 -23.08 20.07
C ALA A 436 -17.05 -22.71 19.90
N ASP A 437 -17.85 -23.59 19.32
CA ASP A 437 -19.32 -23.42 19.19
C ASP A 437 -20.00 -23.23 20.56
N LYS A 438 -19.72 -24.11 21.52
CA LYS A 438 -20.28 -24.03 22.89
C LYS A 438 -19.89 -22.73 23.59
N THR A 439 -18.65 -22.27 23.41
CA THR A 439 -18.16 -21.02 24.01
C THR A 439 -18.87 -19.81 23.41
N LEU A 440 -19.07 -19.80 22.09
CA LEU A 440 -19.83 -18.76 21.39
C LEU A 440 -21.28 -18.73 21.87
N ARG A 441 -21.97 -19.88 21.89
CA ARG A 441 -23.37 -19.97 22.32
C ARG A 441 -23.56 -19.50 23.76
N ALA A 442 -22.70 -19.91 24.67
CA ALA A 442 -22.76 -19.51 26.07
C ALA A 442 -22.47 -18.02 26.31
N TYR A 443 -21.66 -17.39 25.45
CA TYR A 443 -21.44 -15.95 25.50
C TYR A 443 -22.67 -15.19 25.01
N PHE A 444 -23.18 -15.52 23.82
CA PHE A 444 -24.34 -14.84 23.24
C PHE A 444 -25.67 -15.18 23.91
N SER A 445 -25.76 -16.25 24.70
CA SER A 445 -26.92 -16.49 25.58
C SER A 445 -26.93 -15.59 26.81
N LYS A 446 -25.76 -15.09 27.25
CA LYS A 446 -25.61 -14.21 28.42
C LYS A 446 -25.67 -12.73 28.06
N VAL A 447 -25.17 -12.38 26.87
CA VAL A 447 -25.31 -11.03 26.32
C VAL A 447 -26.72 -10.90 25.76
N LYS A 448 -27.46 -9.80 26.01
CA LYS A 448 -28.81 -9.54 25.46
C LYS A 448 -28.85 -9.42 23.91
N GLU A 449 -27.77 -9.77 23.20
CA GLU A 449 -27.70 -9.82 21.74
C GLU A 449 -28.18 -11.20 21.25
N LYS A 450 -29.42 -11.29 20.75
CA LYS A 450 -29.92 -12.50 20.09
C LYS A 450 -29.19 -12.73 18.76
N THR A 451 -28.14 -13.55 18.77
CA THR A 451 -27.37 -13.95 17.58
C THR A 451 -27.40 -15.46 17.40
N GLN A 452 -27.77 -15.92 16.19
CA GLN A 452 -27.69 -17.32 15.83
C GLN A 452 -26.36 -17.59 15.14
N ILE A 453 -25.48 -18.35 15.81
CA ILE A 453 -24.16 -18.72 15.29
C ILE A 453 -24.35 -19.73 14.17
N VAL A 454 -23.86 -19.39 12.98
CA VAL A 454 -23.86 -20.26 11.80
C VAL A 454 -22.50 -20.94 11.69
N LEU A 455 -22.49 -22.27 11.61
CA LEU A 455 -21.28 -23.06 11.46
C LEU A 455 -21.09 -23.42 9.99
N ALA A 456 -20.04 -22.87 9.36
CA ALA A 456 -19.90 -22.91 7.90
C ALA A 456 -19.34 -24.24 7.36
N ALA A 457 -18.43 -24.91 8.08
CA ALA A 457 -17.97 -26.26 7.77
C ALA A 457 -17.09 -26.84 8.89
N ARG A 458 -16.91 -28.17 8.90
CA ARG A 458 -15.81 -28.89 9.60
C ARG A 458 -15.09 -29.76 8.58
N ARG A 459 -14.02 -29.27 7.93
CA ARG A 459 -13.28 -30.06 6.94
C ARG A 459 -11.78 -29.77 7.00
N TYR A 460 -10.97 -30.82 6.90
CA TYR A 460 -9.49 -30.76 6.82
C TYR A 460 -8.81 -29.75 7.78
N GLY A 461 -9.21 -29.72 9.05
CA GLY A 461 -8.62 -28.82 10.04
C GLY A 461 -9.12 -27.39 10.00
N GLN A 462 -10.20 -27.12 9.26
CA GLN A 462 -10.81 -25.81 9.13
C GLN A 462 -12.25 -25.79 9.68
N CYS A 463 -12.55 -24.76 10.47
CA CYS A 463 -13.87 -24.51 11.04
C CYS A 463 -14.19 -23.02 10.98
N GLY A 464 -15.29 -22.66 10.33
CA GLY A 464 -15.78 -21.29 10.22
C GLY A 464 -17.03 -21.08 11.07
N PHE A 465 -17.09 -19.93 11.73
CA PHE A 465 -18.25 -19.40 12.45
C PHE A 465 -18.63 -18.07 11.84
N ILE A 466 -19.90 -17.91 11.50
CA ILE A 466 -20.47 -16.65 11.06
C ILE A 466 -21.38 -16.16 12.18
N LEU A 467 -21.18 -14.90 12.57
CA LEU A 467 -21.82 -14.20 13.68
C LEU A 467 -22.63 -13.04 13.10
N PRO A 468 -23.91 -13.26 12.77
CA PRO A 468 -24.70 -12.24 12.08
C PRO A 468 -25.26 -11.21 13.06
N GLY A 469 -25.10 -9.91 12.77
CA GLY A 469 -25.77 -8.84 13.52
C GLY A 469 -25.18 -8.53 14.90
N VAL A 470 -23.97 -9.00 15.18
CA VAL A 470 -23.23 -8.78 16.43
C VAL A 470 -22.50 -7.42 16.40
N SER A 471 -22.34 -6.75 17.55
CA SER A 471 -21.52 -5.54 17.66
C SER A 471 -20.01 -5.85 17.61
N GLU A 472 -19.16 -4.91 17.15
CA GLU A 472 -17.70 -5.15 17.09
C GLU A 472 -17.11 -5.55 18.45
N LYS A 473 -17.53 -4.85 19.51
CA LYS A 473 -17.11 -5.12 20.88
C LYS A 473 -17.50 -6.53 21.33
N ALA A 474 -18.72 -6.99 21.02
CA ALA A 474 -19.17 -8.33 21.35
C ALA A 474 -18.43 -9.41 20.53
N ALA A 475 -18.20 -9.17 19.23
CA ALA A 475 -17.43 -10.07 18.37
C ALA A 475 -15.97 -10.20 18.84
N GLU A 476 -15.33 -9.11 19.27
CA GLU A 476 -13.98 -9.13 19.83
C GLU A 476 -13.89 -9.85 21.18
N LEU A 477 -14.88 -9.67 22.06
CA LEU A 477 -14.95 -10.35 23.35
C LEU A 477 -15.20 -11.85 23.17
N ALA A 478 -16.16 -12.23 22.32
CA ALA A 478 -16.44 -13.61 21.95
C ALA A 478 -15.19 -14.30 21.39
N SER A 479 -14.48 -13.59 20.50
CA SER A 479 -13.20 -14.03 19.94
C SER A 479 -12.15 -14.28 21.01
N ARG A 480 -11.94 -13.34 21.94
CA ARG A 480 -10.99 -13.50 23.07
C ARG A 480 -11.36 -14.69 23.97
N MET A 481 -12.64 -14.96 24.18
CA MET A 481 -13.12 -16.09 24.97
C MET A 481 -12.85 -17.43 24.31
N ILE A 482 -13.19 -17.57 23.01
CA ILE A 482 -12.86 -18.76 22.22
C ILE A 482 -11.35 -19.00 22.26
N LEU A 483 -10.55 -17.94 22.05
CA LEU A 483 -9.10 -18.03 22.08
C LEU A 483 -8.56 -18.58 23.40
N ARG A 484 -9.06 -18.07 24.54
CA ARG A 484 -8.67 -18.58 25.87
C ARG A 484 -9.04 -20.06 26.05
N LYS A 485 -10.25 -20.45 25.66
CA LYS A 485 -10.72 -21.85 25.77
C LYS A 485 -9.91 -22.80 24.89
N LEU A 486 -9.66 -22.42 23.65
CA LEU A 486 -8.88 -23.22 22.72
C LEU A 486 -7.43 -23.38 23.21
N ARG A 487 -6.81 -22.35 23.80
CA ARG A 487 -5.45 -22.49 24.37
C ARG A 487 -5.34 -23.63 25.38
N ILE A 488 -6.32 -23.72 26.29
CA ILE A 488 -6.32 -24.75 27.33
C ILE A 488 -6.37 -26.15 26.70
N ILE A 489 -7.25 -26.33 25.71
CA ILE A 489 -7.41 -27.62 25.01
C ILE A 489 -6.17 -27.96 24.19
N LEU A 490 -5.63 -26.99 23.45
CA LEU A 490 -4.44 -27.17 22.61
C LEU A 490 -3.19 -27.48 23.47
N ALA A 491 -3.04 -26.82 24.62
CA ALA A 491 -1.94 -27.06 25.56
C ALA A 491 -2.02 -28.46 26.19
N ALA A 492 -3.20 -28.86 26.68
CA ALA A 492 -3.43 -30.18 27.25
C ALA A 492 -3.13 -31.32 26.26
N LYS A 493 -3.38 -31.09 24.97
CA LYS A 493 -3.18 -32.07 23.88
C LYS A 493 -1.85 -31.89 23.13
N LYS A 494 -0.96 -31.02 23.59
CA LYS A 494 0.36 -30.72 22.98
C LYS A 494 0.31 -30.37 21.47
N ILE A 495 -0.81 -29.80 21.00
CA ILE A 495 -1.01 -29.45 19.59
C ILE A 495 -0.25 -28.16 19.26
N LYS A 496 0.52 -28.15 18.17
CA LYS A 496 1.32 -27.01 17.71
C LYS A 496 0.88 -26.57 16.31
N ASN A 497 1.14 -25.31 15.95
CA ASN A 497 0.88 -24.69 14.63
C ASN A 497 -0.62 -24.50 14.24
N VAL A 498 -1.46 -24.04 15.17
CA VAL A 498 -2.87 -23.69 14.90
C VAL A 498 -3.01 -22.19 14.59
N PHE A 499 -3.74 -21.87 13.53
CA PHE A 499 -4.03 -20.51 13.10
C PHE A 499 -5.51 -20.22 13.27
N ILE A 500 -5.83 -19.01 13.73
CA ILE A 500 -7.19 -18.53 13.83
C ILE A 500 -7.25 -17.19 13.10
N ASN A 501 -7.99 -17.18 11.99
CA ASN A 501 -8.39 -15.97 11.31
C ASN A 501 -9.67 -15.45 11.96
N MET A 502 -9.76 -14.16 12.20
CA MET A 502 -10.97 -13.51 12.68
C MET A 502 -11.21 -12.33 11.76
N GLY A 503 -12.42 -12.02 11.39
CA GLY A 503 -12.66 -10.88 10.52
C GLY A 503 -14.08 -10.38 10.58
N ALA A 504 -14.26 -9.22 9.97
CA ALA A 504 -15.54 -8.52 9.93
C ALA A 504 -15.81 -8.08 8.51
N LEU A 505 -17.04 -8.31 8.06
CA LEU A 505 -17.60 -7.79 6.82
C LEU A 505 -18.59 -6.70 7.18
N TYR A 506 -18.25 -5.47 6.78
CA TYR A 506 -19.05 -4.28 7.00
C TYR A 506 -19.83 -3.96 5.72
N PRO A 507 -21.18 -3.96 5.75
CA PRO A 507 -22.00 -3.62 4.60
C PRO A 507 -21.95 -2.13 4.28
N GLU A 508 -21.81 -1.25 5.28
CA GLU A 508 -21.79 0.20 5.09
C GLU A 508 -20.95 0.91 6.17
N ARG A 509 -20.01 1.76 5.76
CA ARG A 509 -19.63 3.01 6.47
C ARG A 509 -18.65 3.86 5.66
N GLU A 510 -18.94 5.16 5.62
CA GLU A 510 -18.16 6.22 4.94
C GLU A 510 -16.93 6.68 5.73
N ASP A 511 -16.90 6.48 7.06
CA ASP A 511 -15.90 7.11 7.92
C ASP A 511 -15.04 6.08 8.63
N PHE A 512 -13.84 5.83 8.12
CA PHE A 512 -12.79 5.21 8.90
C PHE A 512 -11.40 5.54 8.36
N VAL A 513 -11.07 6.83 8.44
CA VAL A 513 -9.68 7.29 8.50
C VAL A 513 -9.18 7.04 9.92
N SER A 514 -7.97 6.46 10.04
CA SER A 514 -7.24 6.28 11.30
C SER A 514 -7.81 5.26 12.30
N GLN A 515 -7.17 4.08 12.36
CA GLN A 515 -6.54 3.64 13.61
C GLN A 515 -5.47 2.58 13.33
N ALA A 516 -4.25 2.89 13.78
CA ALA A 516 -3.10 2.04 13.65
C ALA A 516 -3.24 0.74 14.47
N ALA A 517 -2.85 -0.36 13.83
CA ALA A 517 -2.27 -1.58 14.40
C ALA A 517 -2.36 -1.75 15.94
N VAL A 518 -3.31 -2.56 16.41
CA VAL A 518 -3.14 -3.28 17.68
C VAL A 518 -2.79 -4.72 17.35
N ARG A 519 -1.49 -5.03 17.31
CA ARG A 519 -0.98 -6.40 17.27
C ARG A 519 -1.13 -7.00 18.68
N GLN A 520 -2.04 -7.93 18.89
CA GLN A 520 -1.94 -8.85 20.02
C GLN A 520 -1.25 -10.13 19.56
N SER A 521 0.07 -10.20 19.75
CA SER A 521 0.82 -11.44 19.61
C SER A 521 0.56 -12.31 20.83
N PHE A 522 0.09 -13.52 20.62
CA PHE A 522 -0.01 -14.54 21.66
C PHE A 522 1.03 -15.64 21.43
N GLU A 523 1.31 -16.40 22.50
CA GLU A 523 2.38 -17.40 22.58
C GLU A 523 2.40 -18.40 21.40
N ALA A 524 3.59 -18.95 21.16
CA ALA A 524 4.07 -19.62 19.95
C ALA A 524 3.18 -20.71 19.30
N ASN A 525 2.11 -21.17 19.95
CA ASN A 525 1.25 -22.25 19.48
C ASN A 525 -0.14 -21.80 18.98
N LEU A 526 -0.51 -20.51 19.10
CA LEU A 526 -1.79 -19.97 18.63
C LEU A 526 -1.65 -18.58 18.01
N ARG A 527 -1.91 -18.47 16.69
CA ARG A 527 -1.79 -17.19 15.96
C ARG A 527 -3.16 -16.65 15.57
N VAL A 528 -3.40 -15.37 15.86
CA VAL A 528 -4.67 -14.68 15.58
C VAL A 528 -4.46 -13.60 14.52
N ARG A 529 -5.29 -13.58 13.46
CA ARG A 529 -5.17 -12.61 12.36
C ARG A 529 -6.51 -11.94 12.06
N LYS A 530 -6.59 -10.60 12.09
CA LYS A 530 -7.78 -9.82 11.67
C LYS A 530 -7.85 -9.78 10.13
N ILE A 531 -8.95 -10.21 9.52
CA ILE A 531 -9.25 -10.11 8.09
C ILE A 531 -10.33 -9.01 7.94
N CYS A 532 -10.02 -7.97 7.18
CA CYS A 532 -10.97 -6.92 6.81
C CYS A 532 -11.18 -6.98 5.30
N ILE A 533 -12.42 -6.86 4.83
CA ILE A 533 -12.80 -6.85 3.40
C ILE A 533 -13.31 -5.42 3.09
N GLY A 534 -12.90 -4.80 1.97
CA GLY A 534 -13.24 -3.40 1.63
C GLY A 534 -12.07 -2.41 1.72
N ARG A 535 -12.33 -1.09 1.61
CA ARG A 535 -11.32 -0.01 1.45
C ARG A 535 -10.26 0.11 2.57
N GLN A 536 -10.48 -0.50 3.74
CA GLN A 536 -9.47 -0.66 4.79
C GLN A 536 -8.47 -1.82 4.56
N THR A 537 -8.41 -2.38 3.36
CA THR A 537 -7.52 -3.50 2.98
C THR A 537 -6.07 -3.08 2.74
N ARG A 538 -5.43 -2.51 3.76
CA ARG A 538 -3.99 -2.71 3.97
C ARG A 538 -3.74 -3.21 5.38
N LYS A 539 -3.86 -4.54 5.54
CA LYS A 539 -3.06 -5.34 6.49
C LYS A 539 -3.24 -6.85 6.30
N PHE A 540 -3.15 -7.33 5.06
CA PHE A 540 -2.68 -8.70 4.84
C PHE A 540 -1.16 -8.76 5.13
N GLN A 541 -0.73 -8.60 6.37
CA GLN A 541 0.64 -9.00 6.76
C GLN A 541 0.66 -10.52 6.88
N ARG A 542 0.93 -11.19 5.77
CA ARG A 542 1.60 -12.50 5.78
C ARG A 542 3.00 -12.26 6.33
N LEU A 543 3.62 -13.28 6.94
CA LEU A 543 4.91 -13.15 7.61
C LEU A 543 5.91 -12.53 6.61
N ALA A 544 6.37 -11.30 6.88
CA ALA A 544 7.42 -10.64 6.12
C ALA A 544 8.73 -11.36 6.42
N TYR A 545 8.85 -12.56 5.87
CA TYR A 545 10.00 -13.43 6.04
C TYR A 545 10.78 -13.35 4.74
N LYS A 546 11.80 -12.49 4.76
CA LYS A 546 12.72 -12.29 3.64
C LYS A 546 13.69 -13.46 3.63
N VAL A 547 13.63 -14.22 2.55
CA VAL A 547 14.53 -15.33 2.24
C VAL A 547 15.04 -15.07 0.84
N ASP A 548 16.34 -15.26 0.65
CA ASP A 548 16.93 -15.19 -0.67
C ASP A 548 16.54 -16.44 -1.45
N ILE A 549 15.99 -16.19 -2.64
CA ILE A 549 15.50 -17.21 -3.54
C ILE A 549 16.21 -17.07 -4.89
N GLN A 550 16.48 -18.21 -5.52
CA GLN A 550 16.85 -18.26 -6.93
C GLN A 550 15.75 -18.98 -7.69
N LEU A 551 15.18 -18.30 -8.68
CA LEU A 551 14.18 -18.85 -9.58
C LEU A 551 14.94 -19.47 -10.75
N VAL A 552 14.74 -20.75 -11.01
CA VAL A 552 15.26 -21.45 -12.18
C VAL A 552 14.15 -21.47 -13.22
N LEU A 553 14.34 -20.70 -14.30
CA LEU A 553 13.40 -20.64 -15.41
C LEU A 553 13.55 -21.89 -16.31
N PRO A 554 12.53 -22.23 -17.11
CA PRO A 554 12.62 -23.35 -18.06
C PRO A 554 13.78 -23.25 -19.06
N SER A 555 14.30 -22.03 -19.30
CA SER A 555 15.49 -21.78 -20.13
C SER A 555 16.83 -22.02 -19.41
N ALA A 556 16.82 -22.64 -18.22
CA ALA A 556 17.95 -22.82 -17.30
C ALA A 556 18.57 -21.51 -16.75
N ARG A 557 18.01 -20.35 -17.08
CA ARG A 557 18.42 -19.04 -16.53
C ARG A 557 17.98 -18.90 -15.06
N ARG A 558 18.84 -18.33 -14.23
CA ARG A 558 18.58 -18.11 -12.80
C ARG A 558 18.34 -16.63 -12.48
N ILE A 559 17.25 -16.34 -11.78
CA ILE A 559 16.93 -14.99 -11.27
C ILE A 559 17.02 -15.00 -9.75
N SER A 560 17.93 -14.20 -9.20
CA SER A 560 18.01 -13.98 -7.75
C SER A 560 16.97 -12.94 -7.32
N ALA A 561 16.19 -13.27 -6.30
CA ALA A 561 15.22 -12.38 -5.69
C ALA A 561 15.19 -12.60 -4.17
N SER A 562 14.50 -11.73 -3.45
CA SER A 562 14.16 -11.97 -2.05
C SER A 562 12.65 -12.02 -1.89
N THR A 563 12.16 -12.93 -1.06
CA THR A 563 10.72 -13.02 -0.77
C THR A 563 10.22 -11.77 -0.06
N ILE A 564 9.05 -11.30 -0.46
CA ILE A 564 8.23 -10.31 0.24
C ILE A 564 7.49 -11.03 1.37
N ASP A 565 6.88 -12.17 1.05
CA ASP A 565 6.28 -13.09 2.01
C ASP A 565 6.50 -14.56 1.59
N LEU A 566 6.42 -15.45 2.58
CA LEU A 566 6.58 -16.89 2.43
C LEU A 566 5.55 -17.62 3.30
N SER A 567 4.92 -18.65 2.76
CA SER A 567 3.95 -19.52 3.42
C SER A 567 4.22 -21.00 3.10
N SER A 568 3.48 -21.92 3.71
CA SER A 568 3.58 -23.35 3.39
C SER A 568 3.01 -23.71 2.01
N GLY A 569 2.21 -22.84 1.40
CA GLY A 569 1.58 -23.08 0.09
C GLY A 569 2.18 -22.26 -1.05
N GLY A 570 3.15 -21.39 -0.77
CA GLY A 570 3.70 -20.50 -1.78
C GLY A 570 4.41 -19.28 -1.20
N LEU A 571 4.89 -18.42 -2.07
CA LEU A 571 5.64 -17.21 -1.74
C LEU A 571 5.27 -16.06 -2.67
N SER A 572 5.60 -14.83 -2.24
CA SER A 572 5.64 -13.70 -3.15
C SER A 572 6.99 -13.01 -3.11
N PHE A 573 7.39 -12.41 -4.22
CA PHE A 573 8.70 -11.79 -4.39
C PHE A 573 8.64 -10.68 -5.44
N TYR A 574 9.69 -9.86 -5.48
CA TYR A 574 9.89 -8.91 -6.57
C TYR A 574 10.83 -9.51 -7.61
N SER A 575 10.47 -9.36 -8.87
CA SER A 575 11.25 -9.79 -10.04
C SER A 575 11.46 -8.60 -10.96
N PRO A 576 12.67 -8.40 -11.52
CA PRO A 576 12.89 -7.40 -12.56
C PRO A 576 12.24 -7.80 -13.89
N GLU A 577 11.91 -9.08 -14.07
CA GLU A 577 11.35 -9.63 -15.30
C GLU A 577 9.91 -10.11 -15.11
N ALA A 578 9.09 -9.91 -16.14
CA ALA A 578 7.74 -10.47 -16.20
C ALA A 578 7.82 -11.98 -16.44
N LEU A 579 7.40 -12.78 -15.47
CA LEU A 579 7.20 -14.22 -15.68
C LEU A 579 5.85 -14.45 -16.37
N LYS A 580 5.53 -15.70 -16.72
CA LYS A 580 4.21 -16.07 -17.24
C LYS A 580 3.39 -16.75 -16.15
N THR A 581 2.12 -16.40 -16.04
CA THR A 581 1.15 -17.09 -15.17
C THR A 581 1.05 -18.56 -15.61
N ASP A 582 0.87 -19.44 -14.64
CA ASP A 582 0.87 -20.90 -14.80
C ASP A 582 2.22 -21.50 -15.27
N ALA A 583 3.27 -20.69 -15.45
CA ALA A 583 4.62 -21.20 -15.66
C ALA A 583 5.08 -21.99 -14.45
N HIS A 584 5.65 -23.16 -14.73
CA HIS A 584 6.27 -24.00 -13.72
C HIS A 584 7.73 -23.61 -13.62
N ILE A 585 8.14 -23.19 -12.43
CA ILE A 585 9.50 -22.79 -12.14
C ILE A 585 9.99 -23.51 -10.89
N GLU A 586 11.27 -23.87 -10.88
CA GLU A 586 11.91 -24.34 -9.67
C GLU A 586 12.39 -23.12 -8.88
N VAL A 587 12.18 -23.14 -7.57
CA VAL A 587 12.62 -22.12 -6.63
C VAL A 587 13.57 -22.75 -5.65
N VAL A 588 14.78 -22.22 -5.64
CA VAL A 588 15.84 -22.56 -4.69
C VAL A 588 15.80 -21.56 -3.55
N MET A 589 15.37 -21.98 -2.37
CA MET A 589 15.30 -21.14 -1.18
C MET A 589 16.50 -21.39 -0.27
N ARG A 590 17.22 -20.32 0.10
CA ARG A 590 18.32 -20.40 1.06
C ARG A 590 17.89 -19.91 2.43
N PHE A 591 17.57 -20.84 3.31
CA PHE A 591 17.27 -20.50 4.70
C PHE A 591 18.58 -20.32 5.50
N PRO A 592 18.71 -19.27 6.34
CA PRO A 592 19.95 -18.98 7.09
C PRO A 592 20.42 -20.08 8.05
N ARG A 593 19.60 -21.10 8.33
CA ARG A 593 19.87 -22.15 9.33
C ARG A 593 19.83 -23.57 8.75
N GLU A 594 19.62 -23.70 7.44
CA GLU A 594 19.67 -24.99 6.77
C GLU A 594 20.99 -25.04 5.99
N LYS A 595 21.73 -26.15 6.12
CA LYS A 595 23.05 -26.30 5.48
C LYS A 595 22.93 -26.36 3.96
N GLU A 596 21.82 -26.90 3.47
CA GLU A 596 21.57 -27.08 2.04
C GLU A 596 20.40 -26.20 1.58
N PRO A 597 20.48 -25.67 0.35
CA PRO A 597 19.38 -24.93 -0.26
C PRO A 597 18.18 -25.85 -0.52
N LEU A 598 16.98 -25.33 -0.35
CA LEU A 598 15.74 -26.08 -0.54
C LEU A 598 15.19 -25.86 -1.95
N PHE A 599 15.04 -26.95 -2.71
CA PHE A 599 14.53 -26.93 -4.09
C PHE A 599 13.04 -27.24 -4.14
N VAL A 600 12.22 -26.31 -4.62
CA VAL A 600 10.77 -26.44 -4.63
C VAL A 600 10.20 -26.04 -5.97
N ASN A 601 9.35 -26.88 -6.54
CA ASN A 601 8.61 -26.52 -7.74
C ASN A 601 7.44 -25.59 -7.39
N GLY A 602 7.22 -24.59 -8.21
CA GLY A 602 6.17 -23.61 -8.03
C GLY A 602 5.52 -23.21 -9.34
N ARG A 603 4.23 -22.90 -9.25
CA ARG A 603 3.43 -22.33 -10.33
C ARG A 603 3.29 -20.84 -10.08
N ILE A 604 3.56 -20.02 -11.08
CA ILE A 604 3.21 -18.60 -10.99
C ILE A 604 1.68 -18.45 -10.94
N ALA A 605 1.16 -18.01 -9.80
CA ALA A 605 -0.28 -17.89 -9.56
C ALA A 605 -0.83 -16.54 -10.03
N TRP A 606 -0.06 -15.46 -9.81
CA TRP A 606 -0.39 -14.10 -10.22
C TRP A 606 0.87 -13.24 -10.36
N ILE A 607 0.77 -12.18 -11.17
CA ILE A 607 1.82 -11.20 -11.40
C ILE A 607 1.20 -9.80 -11.36
N LYS A 608 1.85 -8.84 -10.71
CA LYS A 608 1.41 -7.46 -10.61
C LYS A 608 2.58 -6.51 -10.81
N GLN A 609 2.47 -5.55 -11.71
CA GLN A 609 3.48 -4.50 -11.84
C GLN A 609 3.32 -3.45 -10.72
N ILE A 610 4.42 -3.04 -10.09
CA ILE A 610 4.38 -2.23 -8.84
C ILE A 610 4.30 -0.73 -9.14
N ARG A 611 5.05 -0.25 -10.14
CA ARG A 611 5.13 1.17 -10.52
C ARG A 611 5.29 1.33 -12.03
N GLN A 612 4.72 2.43 -12.52
CA GLN A 612 4.85 2.85 -13.91
C GLN A 612 6.30 3.26 -14.19
N GLY A 613 6.92 2.70 -15.23
CA GLY A 613 8.28 3.04 -15.68
C GLY A 613 9.42 2.23 -15.03
N GLU A 614 9.15 1.43 -14.00
CA GLU A 614 10.12 0.50 -13.41
C GLU A 614 9.83 -0.93 -13.89
N SER A 615 10.85 -1.62 -14.40
CA SER A 615 10.82 -3.06 -14.69
C SER A 615 10.86 -3.84 -13.39
N GLN A 616 9.82 -3.72 -12.55
CA GLN A 616 9.71 -4.45 -11.30
C GLN A 616 8.29 -4.99 -11.09
N TYR A 617 8.21 -6.32 -11.06
CA TYR A 617 6.98 -7.09 -10.93
C TYR A 617 6.93 -7.73 -9.56
N LYS A 618 5.79 -7.58 -8.89
CA LYS A 618 5.41 -8.38 -7.73
C LYS A 618 4.79 -9.67 -8.23
N ILE A 619 5.36 -10.81 -7.85
CA ILE A 619 4.92 -12.11 -8.33
C ILE A 619 4.50 -12.96 -7.15
N GLY A 620 3.38 -13.66 -7.29
CA GLY A 620 2.94 -14.72 -6.39
C GLY A 620 3.14 -16.08 -7.03
N LEU A 621 3.79 -16.98 -6.29
CA LEU A 621 4.04 -18.35 -6.69
C LEU A 621 3.41 -19.31 -5.68
N GLU A 622 2.71 -20.31 -6.19
CA GLU A 622 2.12 -21.41 -5.43
C GLU A 622 3.00 -22.65 -5.55
N PHE A 623 3.31 -23.32 -4.46
CA PHE A 623 4.13 -24.54 -4.52
C PHE A 623 3.35 -25.70 -5.14
N ILE A 624 3.98 -26.43 -6.05
CA ILE A 624 3.43 -27.60 -6.72
C ILE A 624 4.17 -28.84 -6.24
N ASN A 625 3.44 -29.92 -5.97
CA ASN A 625 4.02 -31.22 -5.61
C ASN A 625 5.04 -31.12 -4.46
N LEU A 626 4.78 -30.21 -3.51
CA LEU A 626 5.64 -29.98 -2.36
C LEU A 626 5.63 -31.24 -1.48
N ASP A 627 6.76 -31.95 -1.44
CA ASP A 627 6.89 -33.12 -0.59
C ASP A 627 6.84 -32.73 0.92
N ALA A 628 6.50 -33.71 1.75
CA ALA A 628 6.28 -33.48 3.17
C ALA A 628 7.54 -33.01 3.91
N LEU A 629 8.73 -33.41 3.45
CA LEU A 629 10.00 -33.06 4.08
C LEU A 629 10.36 -31.60 3.79
N LYS A 630 10.23 -31.15 2.53
CA LYS A 630 10.42 -29.77 2.12
C LYS A 630 9.39 -28.85 2.75
N ALA A 631 8.11 -29.26 2.78
CA ALA A 631 7.05 -28.52 3.48
C ALA A 631 7.38 -28.31 4.97
N ARG A 632 7.95 -29.32 5.62
CA ARG A 632 8.38 -29.27 7.02
C ARG A 632 9.59 -28.34 7.22
N ILE A 633 10.57 -28.36 6.32
CA ILE A 633 11.72 -27.46 6.35
C ILE A 633 11.27 -26.00 6.23
N ILE A 634 10.44 -25.67 5.24
CA ILE A 634 9.88 -24.32 5.05
C ILE A 634 9.14 -23.87 6.32
N SER A 635 8.25 -24.72 6.82
CA SER A 635 7.45 -24.43 8.01
C SER A 635 8.31 -24.24 9.26
N ARG A 636 9.36 -25.04 9.44
CA ARG A 636 10.32 -24.93 10.55
C ARG A 636 11.13 -23.64 10.47
N SER A 637 11.61 -23.29 9.29
CA SER A 637 12.42 -22.09 9.05
C SER A 637 11.63 -20.81 9.32
N ILE A 638 10.39 -20.74 8.82
CA ILE A 638 9.46 -19.64 9.11
C ILE A 638 9.09 -19.62 10.61
N GLY A 639 8.95 -20.80 11.23
CA GLY A 639 8.56 -20.94 12.63
C GLY A 639 9.59 -20.41 13.65
N LYS A 640 10.89 -20.50 13.35
CA LYS A 640 11.98 -20.14 14.29
C LYS A 640 12.41 -18.66 14.28
N TYR A 641 12.01 -17.85 13.30
CA TYR A 641 12.30 -16.40 13.25
C TYR A 641 11.40 -15.58 14.18
N ILE A 642 10.44 -16.24 14.82
CA ILE A 642 9.59 -15.69 15.87
C ILE A 642 10.12 -16.22 17.20
N ARG A 643 11.27 -15.68 17.64
CA ARG A 643 11.68 -15.73 19.05
C ARG A 643 11.75 -14.29 19.58
N PRO A 644 11.34 -14.06 20.83
CA PRO A 644 11.26 -12.72 21.39
C PRO A 644 12.66 -12.11 21.43
N ARG A 645 12.77 -10.80 21.15
CA ARG A 645 13.95 -10.03 21.56
C ARG A 645 14.21 -10.36 23.03
N LYS A 646 15.40 -10.85 23.35
CA LYS A 646 15.89 -10.88 24.74
C LYS A 646 15.75 -9.46 25.26
N ILE A 647 14.86 -9.23 26.23
CA ILE A 647 14.93 -8.06 27.08
C ILE A 647 15.88 -8.43 28.22
N CYS A 648 16.86 -7.56 28.48
CA CYS A 648 17.80 -7.67 29.59
C CYS A 648 17.09 -7.96 30.92
N PRO A 649 17.74 -8.67 31.86
CA PRO A 649 17.22 -8.76 33.21
C PRO A 649 17.34 -7.37 33.85
N VAL A 650 16.20 -6.76 34.18
CA VAL A 650 16.17 -5.68 35.16
C VAL A 650 15.94 -6.37 36.50
N GLY A 651 17.00 -6.46 37.29
CA GLY A 651 16.94 -6.96 38.66
C GLY A 651 16.52 -5.86 39.64
N LYS A 652 15.93 -6.31 40.75
CA LYS A 652 15.51 -5.62 41.99
C LYS A 652 14.50 -4.49 41.86
#